data_AF-A8XZD0-F1
#
_entry.id   AF-A8XZD0-F1
#
_cell.length_a   1.000
_cell.length_b   1.000
_cell.length_c   1.000
_cell.angle_alpha   90.00
_cell.angle_beta   90.00
_cell.angle_gamma   90.00
#
_symmetry.space_group_name_H-M   'P 1'
#
loop_
_entity.id
_entity.type
_entity.pdbx_description
1 polymer ?
#
loop_
_entity_poly.entity_id
_entity_poly.type
_entity_poly.pdbx_seq_one_letter_code
_entity_poly.pdbx_strand_id
1 'polypeptide(L)'
;MDHLQNMSRDELRSEVVSFVNRLTQTSKKSKLLTSTQIKKMKKSELIEFIQQHQVLEIPQEDNDNNNNNNNIDNLETPLDKIFPFEEGIFSNYKEFKGVIRETKYDNQNNEINLEEYLDKLDKRGFDYYQKIIKRKFNAFLKKKENNVINDMFNDNVKISLSLRFEKNKDDVVQSFFVQTKTKELCIGEDREEFYKSASEELLNKIEILECKGSGWYLNKICTLYMNQTKIKQPSGSSYIKLPKWIESKKAIINIKNNDNYCFKWCILAHLHPVVHHAERVTHYRKYDNELNFSGFEFPFKICDIDKFENLNNLAINVVSCSKDKKSLIRFRPSRRFGGNYRVINLFWYEEDGNCHYSLIKNINKLFNEYGEHQKMFCIRCHSFYYNQEKFEKHYEDCGKHEPVQYTPPTNKFCEFKSIQKTQKHRYVIYADFESIIKKIDLVSDNPNKSWTENVGKHVASGFCAIVLDSYTHTIYDKKSFIGYNAALQFNKYIIKICDRLISIPDVKMIKLTEEQWKQHRKINNCPNCGIQFNDEKMSTRKVRDHDHWTGLYRGALCGKCNLNNRKNNFIPVFFHNLKGYDSHLIMGDPESTRMLKNQDIKIKNISSNSEKFISFSYIKEKPMIPQKPIGTQSYSSDENKEFYEISFLDSFSFNPDTDSLIYEIETEDVYEDIKEIKEYFDFSDYPVDHPLYDRSNKKVIGKFKDELNASIMTEIVALRPKQYECKKINHFEILNNPEN
;
A
#
# COMPACT_ATOMS: atom_id res chain seq x y z
N MET A 1 -2.07 39.92 -32.84
CA MET A 1 -2.09 40.64 -34.13
C MET A 1 -0.76 40.56 -34.86
N ASP A 2 0.36 40.78 -34.18
CA ASP A 2 1.70 40.66 -34.77
C ASP A 2 1.97 39.28 -35.39
N HIS A 3 1.46 38.21 -34.76
CA HIS A 3 1.50 36.87 -35.33
C HIS A 3 0.80 36.77 -36.70
N LEU A 4 -0.41 37.32 -36.85
CA LEU A 4 -1.18 37.30 -38.11
C LEU A 4 -0.52 38.15 -39.20
N GLN A 5 0.12 39.27 -38.84
CA GLN A 5 0.85 40.11 -39.79
C GLN A 5 2.12 39.41 -40.31
N ASN A 6 2.74 38.57 -39.49
CA ASN A 6 3.95 37.81 -39.84
C ASN A 6 3.68 36.50 -40.59
N MET A 7 2.45 35.97 -40.55
CA MET A 7 2.06 34.78 -41.30
C MET A 7 2.10 34.99 -42.82
N SER A 8 2.46 33.96 -43.58
CA SER A 8 2.39 33.97 -45.03
C SER A 8 0.93 34.06 -45.51
N ARG A 9 0.72 34.48 -46.77
CA ARG A 9 -0.63 34.59 -47.34
C ARG A 9 -1.36 33.24 -47.32
N ASP A 10 -0.65 32.14 -47.53
CA ASP A 10 -1.26 30.80 -47.58
C ASP A 10 -1.60 30.26 -46.19
N GLU A 11 -0.81 30.58 -45.17
CA GLU A 11 -1.14 30.27 -43.77
C GLU A 11 -2.38 31.05 -43.30
N LEU A 12 -2.44 32.35 -43.60
CA LEU A 12 -3.62 33.18 -43.32
C LEU A 12 -4.86 32.65 -44.05
N ARG A 13 -4.67 32.17 -45.28
CA ARG A 13 -5.75 31.57 -46.05
C ARG A 13 -6.26 30.28 -45.42
N SER A 14 -5.36 29.45 -44.90
CA SER A 14 -5.71 28.22 -44.18
C SER A 14 -6.51 28.52 -42.90
N GLU A 15 -6.07 29.54 -42.15
CA GLU A 15 -6.80 30.02 -40.96
C GLU A 15 -8.21 30.54 -41.30
N VAL A 16 -8.36 31.37 -42.34
CA VAL A 16 -9.68 31.85 -42.77
C VAL A 16 -10.58 30.71 -43.22
N VAL A 17 -10.06 29.71 -43.95
CA VAL A 17 -10.84 28.53 -44.35
C VAL A 17 -11.28 27.71 -43.13
N SER A 18 -10.38 27.49 -42.18
CA SER A 18 -10.69 26.81 -40.91
C SER A 18 -11.77 27.57 -40.12
N PHE A 19 -11.64 28.90 -40.04
CA PHE A 19 -12.57 29.78 -39.36
C PHE A 19 -13.97 29.80 -40.01
N VAL A 20 -14.06 29.92 -41.34
CA VAL A 20 -15.34 29.86 -42.08
C VAL A 20 -15.99 28.48 -41.96
N ASN A 21 -15.20 27.39 -41.95
CA ASN A 21 -15.73 26.04 -41.72
C ASN A 21 -16.31 25.89 -40.31
N ARG A 22 -15.69 26.48 -39.28
CA ARG A 22 -16.23 26.50 -37.91
C ARG A 22 -17.53 27.30 -37.81
N LEU A 23 -17.62 28.47 -38.46
CA LEU A 23 -18.83 29.31 -38.47
C LEU A 23 -20.00 28.70 -39.25
N THR A 24 -19.71 27.92 -40.30
CA THR A 24 -20.76 27.26 -41.11
C THR A 24 -21.27 25.96 -40.49
N GLN A 25 -20.54 25.35 -39.54
CA GLN A 25 -21.03 24.22 -38.74
C GLN A 25 -22.03 24.64 -37.65
N THR A 26 -22.06 25.92 -37.26
CA THR A 26 -22.89 26.42 -36.15
C THR A 26 -24.11 27.23 -36.59
N SER A 27 -24.28 27.56 -37.88
CA SER A 27 -25.47 28.32 -38.35
C SER A 27 -25.94 27.92 -39.76
N LYS A 28 -27.26 27.67 -39.93
CA LYS A 28 -27.94 27.39 -41.22
C LYS A 28 -28.02 28.64 -42.13
N LYS A 29 -26.89 29.32 -42.39
CA LYS A 29 -26.79 30.40 -43.38
C LYS A 29 -25.75 30.02 -44.44
N SER A 30 -26.05 30.37 -45.70
CA SER A 30 -25.21 30.16 -46.88
C SER A 30 -23.75 30.55 -46.61
N LYS A 31 -22.79 29.69 -47.00
CA LYS A 31 -21.33 29.89 -46.85
C LYS A 31 -20.96 31.36 -47.04
N LEU A 32 -20.46 32.01 -45.97
CA LEU A 32 -20.11 33.44 -45.97
C LEU A 32 -19.12 33.79 -47.10
N LEU A 33 -18.19 32.88 -47.40
CA LEU A 33 -17.24 32.97 -48.51
C LEU A 33 -16.98 31.57 -49.09
N THR A 34 -16.85 31.46 -50.42
CA THR A 34 -16.44 30.22 -51.09
C THR A 34 -14.91 30.07 -51.11
N SER A 35 -14.43 28.83 -51.18
CA SER A 35 -12.98 28.55 -51.26
C SER A 35 -12.29 29.27 -52.44
N THR A 36 -13.01 29.47 -53.54
CA THR A 36 -12.54 30.20 -54.73
C THR A 36 -12.43 31.71 -54.49
N GLN A 37 -13.30 32.29 -53.66
CA GLN A 37 -13.22 33.69 -53.25
C GLN A 37 -12.05 33.91 -52.27
N ILE A 38 -11.91 33.04 -51.27
CA ILE A 38 -10.80 33.09 -50.31
C ILE A 38 -9.43 32.91 -51.01
N LYS A 39 -9.38 32.12 -52.09
CA LYS A 39 -8.19 31.97 -52.96
C LYS A 39 -7.72 33.28 -53.61
N LYS A 40 -8.65 34.18 -53.92
CA LYS A 40 -8.38 35.43 -54.64
C LYS A 40 -8.07 36.60 -53.73
N MET A 41 -8.33 36.47 -52.42
CA MET A 41 -8.09 37.53 -51.45
C MET A 41 -6.60 37.79 -51.23
N LYS A 42 -6.25 39.07 -51.09
CA LYS A 42 -4.89 39.50 -50.74
C LYS A 42 -4.63 39.31 -49.25
N LYS A 43 -3.35 39.30 -48.85
CA LYS A 43 -2.94 39.11 -47.45
C LYS A 43 -3.61 40.12 -46.50
N SER A 44 -3.73 41.38 -46.92
CA SER A 44 -4.41 42.43 -46.15
C SER A 44 -5.90 42.14 -45.95
N GLU A 45 -6.60 41.69 -46.99
CA GLU A 45 -8.03 41.36 -46.95
C GLU A 45 -8.31 40.11 -46.08
N LEU A 46 -7.39 39.14 -46.07
CA LEU A 46 -7.48 37.96 -45.19
C LEU A 46 -7.29 38.35 -43.72
N ILE A 47 -6.33 39.23 -43.42
CA ILE A 47 -6.11 39.75 -42.06
C ILE A 47 -7.33 40.57 -41.61
N GLU A 48 -7.87 41.42 -42.48
CA GLU A 48 -9.05 42.24 -42.18
C GLU A 48 -10.29 41.39 -41.93
N PHE A 49 -10.49 40.30 -42.69
CA PHE A 49 -11.58 39.35 -42.46
C PHE A 49 -11.47 38.65 -41.09
N ILE A 50 -10.26 38.25 -40.69
CA ILE A 50 -10.02 37.67 -39.35
C ILE A 50 -10.28 38.72 -38.27
N GLN A 51 -9.81 39.95 -38.46
CA GLN A 51 -10.01 41.06 -37.51
C GLN A 51 -11.49 41.37 -37.29
N GLN A 52 -12.28 41.51 -38.36
CA GLN A 52 -13.70 41.86 -38.29
C GLN A 52 -14.55 40.79 -37.60
N HIS A 53 -14.06 39.55 -37.54
CA HIS A 53 -14.81 38.42 -36.97
C HIS A 53 -14.15 37.78 -35.73
N GLN A 54 -12.99 38.26 -35.27
CA GLN A 54 -12.35 37.85 -34.00
C GLN A 54 -12.92 38.57 -32.77
N VAL A 55 -13.62 39.69 -32.94
CA VAL A 55 -14.06 40.55 -31.82
C VAL A 55 -15.46 40.17 -31.34
N LEU A 56 -15.54 39.13 -30.52
CA LEU A 56 -16.60 38.97 -29.51
C LEU A 56 -15.96 38.33 -28.26
N GLU A 57 -15.20 39.16 -27.55
CA GLU A 57 -14.79 39.12 -26.13
C GLU A 57 -13.51 39.98 -26.04
N ILE A 58 -13.53 41.16 -25.43
CA ILE A 58 -13.03 41.45 -24.06
C ILE A 58 -13.31 42.95 -23.77
N PRO A 59 -13.48 43.37 -22.50
CA PRO A 59 -12.63 44.46 -21.96
C PRO A 59 -12.03 44.06 -20.59
N GLN A 60 -10.71 43.95 -20.42
CA GLN A 60 -9.63 44.96 -20.29
C GLN A 60 -9.37 45.35 -18.83
N GLU A 61 -8.11 45.18 -18.39
CA GLU A 61 -7.41 46.07 -17.45
C GLU A 61 -5.88 45.85 -17.52
N ASP A 62 -5.25 46.82 -18.18
CA ASP A 62 -3.97 47.53 -17.98
C ASP A 62 -2.70 46.90 -17.37
N ASN A 63 -1.66 46.89 -18.23
CA ASN A 63 -0.32 47.47 -18.10
C ASN A 63 0.32 47.67 -16.71
N ASP A 64 1.52 47.08 -16.53
CA ASP A 64 2.72 47.92 -16.41
C ASP A 64 4.04 47.18 -16.72
N ASN A 65 4.96 47.96 -17.30
CA ASN A 65 6.24 47.59 -17.90
C ASN A 65 7.35 47.25 -16.88
N ASN A 66 8.27 46.34 -17.24
CA ASN A 66 9.65 46.73 -17.60
C ASN A 66 10.62 45.55 -17.84
N ASN A 67 11.21 45.59 -19.04
CA ASN A 67 12.52 45.15 -19.50
C ASN A 67 13.55 44.61 -18.49
N ASN A 68 14.17 43.47 -18.80
CA ASN A 68 15.49 43.49 -19.45
C ASN A 68 15.94 42.11 -19.97
N ASN A 69 16.47 42.16 -21.20
CA ASN A 69 17.07 41.10 -21.99
C ASN A 69 18.39 40.58 -21.38
N ASN A 70 18.72 39.29 -21.63
CA ASN A 70 19.86 38.94 -22.47
C ASN A 70 19.88 37.45 -22.86
N ASN A 71 20.12 37.26 -24.16
CA ASN A 71 20.31 36.04 -24.95
C ASN A 71 21.29 35.01 -24.35
N ILE A 72 21.14 33.74 -24.74
CA ILE A 72 22.13 33.01 -25.57
C ILE A 72 21.48 31.74 -26.15
N ASP A 73 21.83 31.51 -27.41
CA ASP A 73 21.37 30.53 -28.37
C ASP A 73 21.54 29.04 -28.02
N ASN A 74 20.64 28.25 -28.61
CA ASN A 74 20.81 26.92 -29.22
C ASN A 74 21.92 25.99 -28.71
N LEU A 75 21.51 24.91 -28.05
CA LEU A 75 22.04 23.58 -28.32
C LEU A 75 20.90 22.56 -28.35
N GLU A 76 20.68 21.99 -29.53
CA GLU A 76 19.91 20.75 -29.71
C GLU A 76 20.43 19.70 -28.74
N THR A 77 19.56 19.22 -27.85
CA THR A 77 19.85 18.04 -27.05
C THR A 77 18.62 17.12 -27.06
N PRO A 78 18.80 15.81 -27.34
CA PRO A 78 17.72 14.82 -27.34
C PRO A 78 16.92 14.77 -26.03
N LEU A 79 15.63 14.44 -26.12
CA LEU A 79 14.63 14.42 -25.03
C LEU A 79 15.03 13.55 -23.82
N ASP A 80 15.98 12.65 -24.01
CA ASP A 80 16.62 11.76 -23.03
C ASP A 80 17.52 12.50 -22.01
N LYS A 81 17.72 13.82 -22.14
CA LYS A 81 18.30 14.69 -21.09
C LYS A 81 17.30 15.62 -20.40
N ILE A 82 16.02 15.62 -20.77
CA ILE A 82 14.98 16.48 -20.16
C ILE A 82 14.18 15.71 -19.09
N PHE A 83 14.28 14.38 -19.05
CA PHE A 83 13.73 13.54 -17.98
C PHE A 83 14.77 12.55 -17.44
N PRO A 84 15.71 12.98 -16.57
CA PRO A 84 16.36 12.05 -15.67
C PRO A 84 15.34 11.71 -14.58
N PHE A 85 14.59 10.61 -14.75
CA PHE A 85 13.96 9.99 -13.60
C PHE A 85 15.06 9.31 -12.79
N GLU A 86 15.68 10.07 -11.88
CA GLU A 86 16.26 9.47 -10.70
C GLU A 86 15.11 8.97 -9.83
N GLU A 87 15.10 7.66 -9.60
CA GLU A 87 14.47 7.04 -8.45
C GLU A 87 14.87 7.80 -7.17
N GLY A 88 13.92 8.29 -6.38
CA GLY A 88 14.29 8.77 -5.06
C GLY A 88 13.33 9.68 -4.30
N ILE A 89 12.06 9.33 -4.15
CA ILE A 89 11.41 9.32 -2.82
C ILE A 89 10.50 8.08 -2.77
N PHE A 90 11.08 6.91 -3.02
CA PHE A 90 10.53 5.66 -2.55
C PHE A 90 11.35 5.27 -1.34
N SER A 91 10.69 5.18 -0.19
CA SER A 91 11.31 4.65 1.02
C SER A 91 11.81 3.22 0.75
N ASN A 92 13.13 3.12 0.56
CA ASN A 92 13.99 1.94 0.72
C ASN A 92 13.39 0.60 0.29
N TYR A 93 13.30 0.37 -1.02
CA TYR A 93 13.50 -0.96 -1.57
C TYR A 93 14.80 -0.93 -2.36
N LYS A 94 15.85 -1.56 -1.81
CA LYS A 94 17.05 -1.91 -2.57
C LYS A 94 16.60 -2.71 -3.79
N GLU A 95 16.90 -2.19 -4.97
CA GLU A 95 16.82 -2.90 -6.24
C GLU A 95 17.34 -4.34 -6.07
N PHE A 96 16.46 -5.31 -6.32
CA PHE A 96 16.92 -6.66 -6.58
C PHE A 96 17.57 -6.64 -7.96
N LYS A 97 18.89 -6.74 -8.02
CA LYS A 97 19.70 -6.90 -9.25
C LYS A 97 19.41 -8.24 -9.97
N GLY A 98 18.17 -8.46 -10.42
CA GLY A 98 17.74 -9.66 -11.13
C GLY A 98 17.08 -9.32 -12.46
N VAL A 99 17.34 -10.13 -13.50
CA VAL A 99 16.63 -10.01 -14.79
C VAL A 99 15.17 -10.42 -14.58
N ILE A 100 14.25 -9.49 -14.83
CA ILE A 100 12.80 -9.73 -14.84
C ILE A 100 12.39 -10.09 -16.27
N ARG A 101 11.69 -11.23 -16.45
CA ARG A 101 11.10 -11.66 -17.71
C ARG A 101 9.61 -11.92 -17.51
N GLU A 102 8.79 -11.14 -18.20
CA GLU A 102 7.38 -11.45 -18.42
C GLU A 102 7.26 -12.13 -19.79
N THR A 103 6.57 -13.27 -19.86
CA THR A 103 6.30 -13.98 -21.12
C THR A 103 4.80 -14.17 -21.29
N LYS A 104 4.29 -13.90 -22.50
CA LYS A 104 2.86 -13.94 -22.82
C LYS A 104 2.55 -15.13 -23.72
N TYR A 105 1.50 -15.86 -23.37
CA TYR A 105 1.04 -17.04 -24.10
C TYR A 105 -0.37 -16.81 -24.63
N ASP A 106 -0.46 -16.16 -25.79
CA ASP A 106 -1.73 -15.92 -26.49
C ASP A 106 -2.12 -17.12 -27.34
N ASN A 107 -3.43 -17.30 -27.57
CA ASN A 107 -3.89 -18.14 -28.68
C ASN A 107 -3.85 -17.27 -29.94
N GLN A 108 -2.88 -17.54 -30.82
CA GLN A 108 -2.74 -16.94 -32.15
C GLN A 108 -4.06 -17.08 -32.96
N ASN A 109 -5.02 -16.19 -32.71
CA ASN A 109 -6.33 -16.05 -33.35
C ASN A 109 -7.39 -17.14 -33.10
N ASN A 110 -7.34 -17.87 -31.98
CA ASN A 110 -8.41 -18.79 -31.57
C ASN A 110 -8.81 -18.54 -30.10
N GLU A 111 -9.57 -17.47 -29.91
CA GLU A 111 -10.12 -17.08 -28.61
C GLU A 111 -11.21 -18.08 -28.19
N ILE A 112 -11.17 -18.51 -26.93
CA ILE A 112 -12.22 -19.38 -26.40
C ILE A 112 -13.37 -18.48 -25.96
N ASN A 113 -14.34 -18.28 -26.85
CA ASN A 113 -15.59 -17.60 -26.52
C ASN A 113 -16.50 -18.58 -25.75
N LEU A 114 -16.96 -18.17 -24.58
CA LEU A 114 -17.81 -18.96 -23.69
C LEU A 114 -19.26 -18.46 -23.65
N GLU A 115 -19.56 -17.36 -24.35
CA GLU A 115 -20.89 -16.76 -24.50
C GLU A 115 -21.87 -17.75 -25.16
N GLU A 116 -21.38 -18.56 -26.12
CA GLU A 116 -22.18 -19.61 -26.79
C GLU A 116 -22.69 -20.73 -25.84
N TYR A 117 -22.20 -20.78 -24.60
CA TYR A 117 -22.64 -21.76 -23.59
C TYR A 117 -23.61 -21.18 -22.56
N LEU A 118 -23.94 -19.89 -22.63
CA LEU A 118 -24.90 -19.25 -21.73
C LEU A 118 -26.31 -19.80 -21.93
N ASP A 119 -26.72 -20.05 -23.17
CA ASP A 119 -28.00 -20.73 -23.46
C ASP A 119 -28.11 -22.12 -22.79
N LYS A 120 -26.97 -22.75 -22.47
CA LYS A 120 -26.92 -24.04 -21.77
C LYS A 120 -26.94 -23.88 -20.25
N LEU A 121 -26.53 -22.72 -19.71
CA LEU A 121 -26.72 -22.34 -18.31
C LEU A 121 -28.22 -22.28 -18.00
N ASP A 122 -29.00 -21.57 -18.82
CA ASP A 122 -30.44 -21.39 -18.62
C ASP A 122 -31.23 -22.70 -18.77
N LYS A 123 -30.75 -23.62 -19.64
CA LYS A 123 -31.43 -24.90 -19.91
C LYS A 123 -31.03 -26.05 -18.97
N ARG A 124 -29.83 -26.05 -18.39
CA ARG A 124 -29.26 -27.20 -17.64
C ARG A 124 -28.66 -26.85 -16.28
N GLY A 125 -28.74 -25.59 -15.86
CA GLY A 125 -28.32 -25.12 -14.54
C GLY A 125 -26.82 -24.83 -14.40
N PHE A 126 -26.48 -24.15 -13.31
CA PHE A 126 -25.16 -23.61 -13.00
C PHE A 126 -24.06 -24.69 -12.92
N ASP A 127 -24.35 -25.84 -12.31
CA ASP A 127 -23.39 -26.94 -12.17
C ASP A 127 -22.91 -27.50 -13.51
N TYR A 128 -23.78 -27.50 -14.52
CA TYR A 128 -23.44 -27.96 -15.86
C TYR A 128 -22.54 -26.96 -16.59
N TYR A 129 -22.83 -25.66 -16.43
CA TYR A 129 -22.02 -24.57 -16.97
C TYR A 129 -20.61 -24.53 -16.37
N GLN A 130 -20.49 -24.69 -15.04
CA GLN A 130 -19.17 -24.79 -14.38
C GLN A 130 -18.33 -25.96 -14.89
N LYS A 131 -18.94 -27.13 -15.14
CA LYS A 131 -18.22 -28.29 -15.73
C LYS A 131 -17.67 -28.00 -17.12
N ILE A 132 -18.37 -27.20 -17.93
CA ILE A 132 -17.92 -26.81 -19.27
C ILE A 132 -16.73 -25.84 -19.18
N ILE A 133 -16.86 -24.81 -18.34
CA ILE A 133 -15.80 -23.83 -18.11
C ILE A 133 -14.51 -24.52 -17.65
N LYS A 134 -14.61 -25.40 -16.64
CA LYS A 134 -13.46 -26.15 -16.11
C LYS A 134 -12.77 -26.99 -17.20
N ARG A 135 -13.54 -27.65 -18.07
CA ARG A 135 -12.99 -28.41 -19.21
C ARG A 135 -12.25 -27.52 -20.21
N LYS A 136 -12.79 -26.34 -20.51
CA LYS A 136 -12.18 -25.40 -21.47
C LYS A 136 -10.92 -24.75 -20.91
N PHE A 137 -10.88 -24.39 -19.62
CA PHE A 137 -9.66 -23.92 -18.97
C PHE A 137 -8.58 -25.00 -18.94
N ASN A 138 -8.93 -26.22 -18.56
CA ASN A 138 -7.99 -27.33 -18.57
C ASN A 138 -7.40 -27.57 -19.96
N ALA A 139 -8.22 -27.49 -21.01
CA ALA A 139 -7.75 -27.60 -22.39
C ALA A 139 -6.82 -26.45 -22.79
N PHE A 140 -7.12 -25.22 -22.35
CA PHE A 140 -6.28 -24.05 -22.60
C PHE A 140 -4.91 -24.17 -21.94
N LEU A 141 -4.86 -24.49 -20.64
CA LEU A 141 -3.62 -24.65 -19.89
C LEU A 141 -2.78 -25.81 -20.47
N LYS A 142 -3.39 -26.97 -20.74
CA LYS A 142 -2.71 -28.11 -21.37
C LYS A 142 -2.10 -27.76 -22.73
N LYS A 143 -2.74 -26.89 -23.51
CA LYS A 143 -2.19 -26.44 -24.81
C LYS A 143 -0.96 -25.53 -24.65
N LYS A 144 -0.80 -24.85 -23.51
CA LYS A 144 0.32 -23.94 -23.23
C LYS A 144 1.43 -24.58 -22.39
N GLU A 145 1.18 -25.74 -21.78
CA GLU A 145 2.09 -26.48 -20.91
C GLU A 145 3.54 -26.52 -21.42
N ASN A 146 3.77 -27.13 -22.58
CA ASN A 146 5.14 -27.26 -23.14
C ASN A 146 5.81 -25.91 -23.41
N ASN A 147 5.05 -24.91 -23.87
CA ASN A 147 5.61 -23.58 -24.17
C ASN A 147 6.01 -22.85 -22.89
N VAL A 148 5.17 -22.93 -21.86
CA VAL A 148 5.45 -22.34 -20.55
C VAL A 148 6.68 -23.00 -19.93
N ILE A 149 6.72 -24.34 -19.90
CA ILE A 149 7.82 -25.10 -19.31
C ILE A 149 9.15 -24.80 -20.02
N ASN A 150 9.15 -24.76 -21.35
CA ASN A 150 10.36 -24.50 -22.14
C ASN A 150 10.90 -23.07 -21.98
N ASP A 151 10.03 -22.11 -21.65
CA ASP A 151 10.39 -20.71 -21.46
C ASP A 151 10.81 -20.35 -20.02
N MET A 152 10.58 -21.24 -19.06
CA MET A 152 11.05 -21.08 -17.69
C MET A 152 12.58 -21.05 -17.68
N PHE A 153 13.19 -20.12 -16.94
CA PHE A 153 14.64 -20.12 -16.86
C PHE A 153 15.15 -21.44 -16.26
N ASN A 154 16.28 -21.90 -16.79
CA ASN A 154 17.02 -23.02 -16.24
C ASN A 154 17.69 -22.67 -14.90
N ASP A 155 17.91 -21.36 -14.66
CA ASP A 155 18.41 -20.78 -13.41
C ASP A 155 17.36 -20.83 -12.28
N ASN A 156 17.77 -20.43 -11.08
CA ASN A 156 16.85 -20.24 -9.96
C ASN A 156 15.95 -19.01 -10.19
N VAL A 157 14.64 -19.19 -10.03
CA VAL A 157 13.65 -18.16 -10.35
C VAL A 157 12.60 -17.99 -9.29
N LYS A 158 12.15 -16.75 -9.10
CA LYS A 158 10.82 -16.45 -8.55
C LYS A 158 9.88 -16.47 -9.72
N ILE A 159 8.88 -17.33 -9.71
CA ILE A 159 7.93 -17.46 -10.80
C ILE A 159 6.49 -17.37 -10.28
N SER A 160 5.63 -16.72 -11.07
CA SER A 160 4.19 -16.74 -10.90
C SER A 160 3.51 -16.76 -12.25
N LEU A 161 2.39 -17.48 -12.31
CA LEU A 161 1.48 -17.47 -13.46
C LEU A 161 0.29 -16.55 -13.16
N SER A 162 -0.05 -15.71 -14.13
CA SER A 162 -1.22 -14.84 -14.09
C SER A 162 -2.09 -15.09 -15.32
N LEU A 163 -3.37 -15.31 -15.10
CA LEU A 163 -4.33 -15.54 -16.16
C LEU A 163 -5.23 -14.33 -16.33
N ARG A 164 -5.30 -13.81 -17.56
CA ARG A 164 -6.23 -12.76 -17.95
C ARG A 164 -7.43 -13.37 -18.67
N PHE A 165 -8.60 -12.94 -18.25
CA PHE A 165 -9.87 -13.33 -18.85
C PHE A 165 -10.85 -12.15 -18.83
N GLU A 166 -11.86 -12.20 -19.69
CA GLU A 166 -12.94 -11.22 -19.76
C GLU A 166 -14.20 -11.82 -19.15
N LYS A 167 -14.90 -11.02 -18.34
CA LYS A 167 -16.25 -11.33 -17.88
C LYS A 167 -17.23 -10.33 -18.50
N ASN A 168 -18.46 -10.76 -18.71
CA ASN A 168 -19.55 -9.93 -19.21
C ASN A 168 -20.65 -9.85 -18.15
N LYS A 169 -21.25 -8.66 -18.03
CA LYS A 169 -22.46 -8.38 -17.26
C LYS A 169 -23.21 -7.27 -17.97
N ASP A 170 -24.46 -7.51 -18.36
CA ASP A 170 -25.36 -6.51 -18.97
C ASP A 170 -24.71 -5.75 -20.16
N ASP A 171 -24.11 -6.49 -21.10
CA ASP A 171 -23.37 -5.99 -22.29
C ASP A 171 -22.07 -5.21 -21.99
N VAL A 172 -21.61 -5.21 -20.74
CA VAL A 172 -20.32 -4.62 -20.33
C VAL A 172 -19.26 -5.72 -20.21
N VAL A 173 -18.27 -5.70 -21.10
CA VAL A 173 -17.11 -6.60 -21.05
C VAL A 173 -15.96 -5.96 -20.29
N GLN A 174 -15.48 -6.63 -19.24
CA GLN A 174 -14.34 -6.17 -18.44
C GLN A 174 -13.26 -7.25 -18.30
N SER A 175 -11.99 -6.85 -18.40
CA SER A 175 -10.84 -7.73 -18.17
C SER A 175 -10.53 -7.90 -16.68
N PHE A 176 -10.34 -9.14 -16.26
CA PHE A 176 -9.95 -9.56 -14.92
C PHE A 176 -8.65 -10.36 -14.96
N PHE A 177 -7.96 -10.39 -13.82
CA PHE A 177 -6.73 -11.16 -13.64
C PHE A 177 -6.82 -12.03 -12.39
N VAL A 178 -6.32 -13.25 -12.50
CA VAL A 178 -6.08 -14.14 -11.38
C VAL A 178 -4.61 -14.55 -11.42
N GLN A 179 -3.91 -14.38 -10.29
CA GLN A 179 -2.50 -14.69 -10.18
C GLN A 179 -2.27 -15.77 -9.12
N THR A 180 -1.38 -16.72 -9.42
CA THR A 180 -0.87 -17.73 -8.47
C THR A 180 0.03 -17.11 -7.41
N LYS A 181 0.23 -17.81 -6.28
CA LYS A 181 1.28 -17.40 -5.34
C LYS A 181 2.65 -17.46 -6.03
N THR A 182 3.48 -16.45 -5.80
CA THR A 182 4.87 -16.48 -6.26
C THR A 182 5.61 -17.64 -5.60
N LYS A 183 6.17 -18.54 -6.40
CA LYS A 183 6.96 -19.68 -5.94
C LYS A 183 8.43 -19.48 -6.33
N GLU A 184 9.33 -19.87 -5.45
CA GLU A 184 10.75 -19.98 -5.78
C GLU A 184 11.00 -21.37 -6.38
N LEU A 185 11.52 -21.41 -7.61
CA LEU A 185 11.94 -22.64 -8.28
C LEU A 185 13.45 -22.69 -8.41
N CYS A 186 13.98 -23.85 -8.08
CA CYS A 186 15.41 -24.11 -7.98
C CYS A 186 15.93 -24.92 -9.17
N ILE A 187 17.25 -24.90 -9.40
CA ILE A 187 17.88 -25.69 -10.46
C ILE A 187 17.57 -27.18 -10.24
N GLY A 188 16.80 -27.73 -11.18
CA GLY A 188 16.39 -29.14 -11.26
C GLY A 188 15.24 -29.54 -10.33
N GLU A 189 14.48 -28.59 -9.77
CA GLU A 189 13.10 -28.90 -9.38
C GLU A 189 12.26 -29.19 -10.63
N ASP A 190 11.24 -30.02 -10.45
CA ASP A 190 10.36 -30.41 -11.55
C ASP A 190 9.46 -29.23 -11.94
N ARG A 191 9.76 -28.68 -13.12
CA ARG A 191 9.03 -27.55 -13.71
C ARG A 191 7.65 -27.98 -14.20
N GLU A 192 7.47 -29.25 -14.57
CA GLU A 192 6.17 -29.81 -14.93
C GLU A 192 5.28 -29.92 -13.70
N GLU A 193 5.82 -30.40 -12.58
CA GLU A 193 5.10 -30.49 -11.30
C GLU A 193 4.65 -29.10 -10.82
N PHE A 194 5.54 -28.10 -10.93
CA PHE A 194 5.17 -26.72 -10.66
C PHE A 194 4.01 -26.25 -11.54
N TYR A 195 4.11 -26.46 -12.86
CA TYR A 195 3.09 -26.00 -13.80
C TYR A 195 1.73 -26.62 -13.50
N LYS A 196 1.70 -27.91 -13.15
CA LYS A 196 0.47 -28.63 -12.75
C LYS A 196 -0.14 -28.01 -11.49
N SER A 197 0.66 -27.82 -10.44
CA SER A 197 0.20 -27.21 -9.18
C SER A 197 -0.29 -25.76 -9.37
N ALA A 198 0.44 -24.96 -10.15
CA ALA A 198 0.05 -23.58 -10.46
C ALA A 198 -1.26 -23.53 -11.29
N SER A 199 -1.44 -24.46 -12.22
CA SER A 199 -2.66 -24.60 -13.02
C SER A 199 -3.89 -24.92 -12.16
N GLU A 200 -3.74 -25.84 -11.19
CA GLU A 200 -4.80 -26.15 -10.22
C GLU A 200 -5.15 -24.94 -9.34
N GLU A 201 -4.15 -24.18 -8.88
CA GLU A 201 -4.39 -22.97 -8.09
C GLU A 201 -5.18 -21.92 -8.88
N LEU A 202 -4.85 -21.70 -10.17
CA LEU A 202 -5.60 -20.79 -11.04
C LEU A 202 -7.05 -21.22 -11.20
N LEU A 203 -7.30 -22.51 -11.43
CA LEU A 203 -8.65 -23.07 -11.56
C LEU A 203 -9.48 -22.85 -10.30
N ASN A 204 -8.93 -23.17 -9.14
CA ASN A 204 -9.61 -22.98 -7.86
C ASN A 204 -9.96 -21.51 -7.61
N LYS A 205 -9.06 -20.59 -7.93
CA LYS A 205 -9.31 -19.15 -7.79
C LYS A 205 -10.41 -18.65 -8.72
N ILE A 206 -10.51 -19.20 -9.93
CA ILE A 206 -11.60 -18.87 -10.88
C ILE A 206 -12.93 -19.43 -10.39
N GLU A 207 -12.97 -20.68 -9.93
CA GLU A 207 -14.17 -21.29 -9.35
C GLU A 207 -14.72 -20.44 -8.19
N ILE A 208 -13.84 -19.98 -7.28
CA ILE A 208 -14.21 -19.09 -6.18
C ILE A 208 -14.77 -17.75 -6.69
N LEU A 209 -14.24 -17.21 -7.79
CA LEU A 209 -14.74 -15.95 -8.36
C LEU A 209 -16.11 -16.10 -9.03
N GLU A 210 -16.42 -17.26 -9.63
CA GLU A 210 -17.73 -17.56 -10.20
C GLU A 210 -18.79 -17.81 -9.11
N CYS A 211 -18.42 -18.42 -7.98
CA CYS A 211 -19.36 -18.73 -6.89
C CYS A 211 -19.82 -17.49 -6.08
N LYS A 212 -19.25 -16.30 -6.31
CA LYS A 212 -19.53 -15.09 -5.50
C LYS A 212 -20.74 -14.25 -5.95
N GLY A 213 -21.57 -14.75 -6.87
CA GLY A 213 -22.91 -14.22 -7.12
C GLY A 213 -22.99 -12.77 -7.66
N SER A 214 -21.91 -12.24 -8.26
CA SER A 214 -21.82 -10.83 -8.68
C SER A 214 -22.59 -10.48 -9.97
N GLY A 215 -23.26 -11.46 -10.60
CA GLY A 215 -23.96 -11.32 -11.88
C GLY A 215 -23.02 -11.30 -13.10
N TRP A 216 -21.72 -11.51 -12.90
CA TRP A 216 -20.73 -11.58 -13.96
C TRP A 216 -20.49 -13.01 -14.38
N TYR A 217 -20.67 -13.31 -15.66
CA TYR A 217 -20.31 -14.61 -16.24
C TYR A 217 -19.03 -14.49 -17.06
N LEU A 218 -18.29 -15.58 -17.13
CA LEU A 218 -17.04 -15.63 -17.89
C LEU A 218 -17.33 -15.57 -19.39
N ASN A 219 -16.80 -14.55 -20.05
CA ASN A 219 -16.97 -14.35 -21.49
C ASN A 219 -15.85 -15.04 -22.27
N LYS A 220 -14.59 -14.77 -21.92
CA LYS A 220 -13.44 -15.18 -22.73
C LYS A 220 -12.16 -15.38 -21.94
N ILE A 221 -11.36 -16.36 -22.34
CA ILE A 221 -9.99 -16.56 -21.84
C ILE A 221 -9.03 -15.85 -22.80
N CYS A 222 -8.30 -14.85 -22.31
CA CYS A 222 -7.48 -13.99 -23.16
C CYS A 222 -6.04 -14.51 -23.23
N THR A 223 -5.32 -14.46 -22.11
CA THR A 223 -3.86 -14.64 -22.11
C THR A 223 -3.37 -15.24 -20.80
N LEU A 224 -2.40 -16.15 -20.89
CA LEU A 224 -1.60 -16.57 -19.76
C LEU A 224 -0.28 -15.79 -19.76
N TYR A 225 0.05 -15.18 -18.63
CA TYR A 225 1.30 -14.47 -18.37
C TYR A 225 2.15 -15.30 -17.42
N MET A 226 3.43 -15.42 -17.71
CA MET A 226 4.44 -15.95 -16.80
C MET A 226 5.39 -14.83 -16.40
N ASN A 227 5.38 -14.51 -15.12
CA ASN A 227 6.29 -13.56 -14.52
C ASN A 227 7.40 -14.33 -13.82
N GLN A 228 8.64 -14.17 -14.29
CA GLN A 228 9.80 -14.78 -13.66
C GLN A 228 10.94 -13.80 -13.42
N THR A 229 11.56 -13.88 -12.26
CA THR A 229 12.72 -13.06 -11.87
C THR A 229 13.88 -13.98 -11.52
N LYS A 230 15.03 -13.82 -12.19
CA LYS A 230 16.25 -14.54 -11.83
C LYS A 230 16.68 -14.15 -10.43
N ILE A 231 16.91 -15.14 -9.58
CA ILE A 231 17.38 -14.94 -8.21
C ILE A 231 18.85 -15.30 -8.17
N LYS A 232 19.69 -14.37 -7.71
CA LYS A 232 21.03 -14.72 -7.24
C LYS A 232 20.86 -15.45 -5.90
N GLN A 233 21.01 -16.76 -5.93
CA GLN A 233 20.77 -17.57 -4.74
C GLN A 233 21.87 -17.33 -3.69
N PRO A 234 21.50 -17.26 -2.41
CA PRO A 234 22.46 -17.29 -1.32
C PRO A 234 23.26 -18.60 -1.43
N SER A 235 24.55 -18.46 -1.62
CA SER A 235 25.53 -19.54 -1.62
C SER A 235 26.50 -19.32 -0.47
N GLY A 236 27.44 -20.23 -0.24
CA GLY A 236 28.52 -20.01 0.72
C GLY A 236 29.84 -20.37 0.06
N SER A 237 30.75 -19.41 -0.03
CA SER A 237 32.06 -19.60 -0.65
C SER A 237 33.12 -19.81 0.41
N SER A 238 33.71 -18.72 0.91
CA SER A 238 34.91 -18.71 1.75
C SER A 238 34.62 -18.17 3.15
N TYR A 239 35.60 -18.28 4.04
CA TYR A 239 35.50 -17.85 5.42
C TYR A 239 35.14 -16.37 5.57
N ILE A 240 34.14 -16.09 6.42
CA ILE A 240 33.79 -14.74 6.87
C ILE A 240 33.90 -14.68 8.38
N LYS A 241 34.46 -13.59 8.90
CA LYS A 241 34.51 -13.35 10.34
C LYS A 241 33.11 -12.99 10.84
N LEU A 242 32.56 -13.80 11.74
CA LEU A 242 31.23 -13.56 12.30
C LEU A 242 31.20 -12.31 13.19
N PRO A 243 30.03 -11.66 13.33
CA PRO A 243 29.84 -10.55 14.26
C PRO A 243 30.23 -10.92 15.71
N LYS A 244 30.84 -9.97 16.43
CA LYS A 244 31.30 -10.17 17.82
C LYS A 244 30.22 -10.71 18.75
N TRP A 245 28.98 -10.27 18.59
CA TRP A 245 27.85 -10.70 19.43
C TRP A 245 27.43 -12.16 19.19
N ILE A 246 27.74 -12.74 18.02
CA ILE A 246 27.54 -14.16 17.71
C ILE A 246 28.75 -14.98 18.19
N GLU A 247 29.95 -14.48 17.89
CA GLU A 247 31.21 -15.14 18.28
C GLU A 247 31.31 -15.29 19.81
N SER A 248 30.88 -14.28 20.57
CA SER A 248 30.88 -14.29 22.04
C SER A 248 29.99 -15.40 22.64
N LYS A 249 28.92 -15.82 21.94
CA LYS A 249 28.05 -16.92 22.40
C LYS A 249 28.77 -18.27 22.36
N LYS A 250 29.89 -18.40 21.64
CA LYS A 250 30.66 -19.66 21.49
C LYS A 250 29.75 -20.85 21.10
N ALA A 251 28.70 -20.59 20.32
CA ALA A 251 27.67 -21.55 19.91
C ALA A 251 27.84 -22.05 18.47
N ILE A 252 28.76 -21.43 17.72
CA ILE A 252 29.05 -21.70 16.32
C ILE A 252 30.52 -22.12 16.18
N ILE A 253 30.80 -23.08 15.30
CA ILE A 253 32.12 -23.42 14.79
C ILE A 253 32.24 -22.77 13.42
N ASN A 254 33.03 -21.71 13.35
CA ASN A 254 33.27 -20.95 12.12
C ASN A 254 34.53 -21.49 11.43
N ILE A 255 34.35 -22.34 10.43
CA ILE A 255 35.46 -23.06 9.78
C ILE A 255 36.21 -22.12 8.83
N LYS A 256 37.53 -22.03 9.00
CA LYS A 256 38.41 -21.16 8.23
C LYS A 256 38.81 -21.84 6.92
N ASN A 257 38.00 -21.64 5.89
CA ASN A 257 38.27 -22.14 4.54
C ASN A 257 38.66 -21.02 3.56
N ASN A 258 39.62 -21.32 2.67
CA ASN A 258 40.06 -20.46 1.57
C ASN A 258 39.52 -20.91 0.20
N ASP A 259 38.64 -21.92 0.21
CA ASP A 259 38.00 -22.53 -0.95
C ASP A 259 36.49 -22.16 -0.99
N ASN A 260 35.72 -22.77 -1.90
CA ASN A 260 34.27 -22.59 -2.01
C ASN A 260 33.45 -23.68 -1.29
N TYR A 261 34.07 -24.44 -0.39
CA TYR A 261 33.50 -25.66 0.19
C TYR A 261 33.00 -25.48 1.64
N CYS A 262 32.72 -24.26 2.10
CA CYS A 262 32.31 -24.01 3.49
C CYS A 262 31.11 -24.85 3.94
N PHE A 263 30.11 -25.08 3.07
CA PHE A 263 28.99 -25.98 3.34
C PHE A 263 29.47 -27.41 3.65
N LYS A 264 30.30 -27.99 2.76
CA LYS A 264 30.87 -29.34 2.92
C LYS A 264 31.62 -29.46 4.24
N TRP A 265 32.47 -28.50 4.54
CA TRP A 265 33.23 -28.50 5.79
C TRP A 265 32.33 -28.45 7.02
N CYS A 266 31.23 -27.69 6.98
CA CYS A 266 30.28 -27.64 8.09
C CYS A 266 29.55 -28.98 8.31
N ILE A 267 29.15 -29.66 7.24
CA ILE A 267 28.52 -30.98 7.36
C ILE A 267 29.52 -32.00 7.94
N LEU A 268 30.75 -32.04 7.40
CA LEU A 268 31.79 -32.93 7.90
C LEU A 268 32.18 -32.64 9.36
N ALA A 269 32.23 -31.37 9.76
CA ALA A 269 32.51 -30.98 11.14
C ALA A 269 31.41 -31.40 12.12
N HIS A 270 30.15 -31.50 11.66
CA HIS A 270 29.07 -32.03 12.47
C HIS A 270 29.16 -33.55 12.61
N LEU A 271 29.48 -34.24 11.51
CA LEU A 271 29.60 -35.70 11.49
C LEU A 271 30.83 -36.22 12.24
N HIS A 272 31.92 -35.43 12.24
CA HIS A 272 33.19 -35.73 12.89
C HIS A 272 33.61 -34.60 13.83
N PRO A 273 32.99 -34.47 15.02
CA PRO A 273 33.31 -33.40 15.95
C PRO A 273 34.78 -33.44 16.42
N VAL A 274 35.43 -32.28 16.40
CA VAL A 274 36.81 -32.10 16.88
C VAL A 274 36.80 -31.21 18.13
N VAL A 275 37.58 -31.60 19.15
CA VAL A 275 37.62 -30.89 20.43
C VAL A 275 38.50 -29.64 20.38
N HIS A 276 39.68 -29.73 19.76
CA HIS A 276 40.66 -28.65 19.70
C HIS A 276 40.81 -28.12 18.27
N HIS A 277 40.84 -26.79 18.11
CA HIS A 277 41.01 -26.14 16.80
C HIS A 277 40.04 -26.60 15.71
N ALA A 278 38.78 -26.83 16.09
CA ALA A 278 37.71 -27.31 15.21
C ALA A 278 37.45 -26.38 14.01
N GLU A 279 37.94 -25.14 14.03
CA GLU A 279 37.89 -24.21 12.91
C GLU A 279 38.81 -24.59 11.73
N ARG A 280 39.76 -25.53 11.90
CA ARG A 280 40.74 -25.88 10.86
C ARG A 280 40.21 -26.93 9.89
N VAL A 281 40.23 -26.62 8.60
CA VAL A 281 39.79 -27.53 7.52
C VAL A 281 40.60 -28.83 7.47
N THR A 282 41.88 -28.81 7.87
CA THR A 282 42.78 -29.98 7.81
C THR A 282 42.26 -31.20 8.56
N HIS A 283 41.47 -31.01 9.63
CA HIS A 283 40.88 -32.11 10.39
C HIS A 283 39.84 -32.90 9.61
N TYR A 284 39.16 -32.25 8.66
CA TYR A 284 38.01 -32.81 7.95
C TYR A 284 38.35 -33.36 6.56
N ARG A 285 39.52 -33.01 6.01
CA ARG A 285 39.97 -33.44 4.66
C ARG A 285 40.03 -34.97 4.48
N LYS A 286 40.26 -35.72 5.56
CA LYS A 286 40.27 -37.21 5.49
C LYS A 286 38.90 -37.82 5.23
N TYR A 287 37.82 -37.07 5.46
CA TYR A 287 36.43 -37.52 5.32
C TYR A 287 35.78 -37.01 4.03
N ASP A 288 36.58 -36.52 3.08
CA ASP A 288 36.10 -35.81 1.89
C ASP A 288 35.15 -36.64 1.01
N ASN A 289 35.27 -37.97 1.07
CA ASN A 289 34.55 -38.96 0.26
C ASN A 289 33.32 -39.57 0.95
N GLU A 290 33.01 -39.21 2.20
CA GLU A 290 31.89 -39.84 2.94
C GLU A 290 30.50 -39.36 2.50
N LEU A 291 30.42 -38.19 1.85
CA LEU A 291 29.17 -37.57 1.45
C LEU A 291 29.06 -37.54 -0.07
N ASN A 292 27.87 -37.82 -0.56
CA ASN A 292 27.57 -37.78 -1.98
C ASN A 292 27.21 -36.35 -2.40
N PHE A 293 28.16 -35.71 -3.10
CA PHE A 293 28.00 -34.40 -3.74
C PHE A 293 27.87 -34.50 -5.27
N SER A 294 27.64 -35.69 -5.84
CA SER A 294 27.48 -35.87 -7.28
C SER A 294 26.27 -35.09 -7.80
N GLY A 295 26.48 -34.26 -8.82
CA GLY A 295 25.44 -33.42 -9.42
C GLY A 295 25.22 -32.06 -8.76
N PHE A 296 26.06 -31.68 -7.80
CA PHE A 296 26.04 -30.34 -7.17
C PHE A 296 27.24 -29.49 -7.58
N GLU A 297 27.03 -28.17 -7.67
CA GLU A 297 28.08 -27.19 -7.95
C GLU A 297 28.43 -26.39 -6.68
N PHE A 298 29.70 -26.00 -6.55
CA PHE A 298 30.15 -25.09 -5.49
C PHE A 298 30.43 -23.69 -6.03
N PRO A 299 30.15 -22.61 -5.27
CA PRO A 299 29.70 -22.56 -3.87
C PRO A 299 28.27 -23.08 -3.66
N PHE A 300 28.08 -23.86 -2.58
CA PHE A 300 26.86 -24.64 -2.37
C PHE A 300 25.63 -23.74 -2.15
N LYS A 301 24.56 -23.95 -2.92
CA LYS A 301 23.36 -23.10 -2.92
C LYS A 301 22.33 -23.63 -1.92
N ILE A 302 21.56 -22.74 -1.29
CA ILE A 302 20.52 -23.14 -0.32
C ILE A 302 19.44 -24.01 -0.95
N CYS A 303 19.09 -23.72 -2.20
CA CYS A 303 18.10 -24.48 -2.95
C CYS A 303 18.44 -25.96 -3.15
N ASP A 304 19.73 -26.27 -3.18
CA ASP A 304 20.21 -27.62 -3.42
C ASP A 304 20.18 -28.48 -2.15
N ILE A 305 19.90 -27.86 -0.99
CA ILE A 305 19.90 -28.55 0.32
C ILE A 305 18.79 -29.60 0.37
N ASP A 306 17.58 -29.35 -0.14
CA ASP A 306 16.49 -30.36 -0.14
C ASP A 306 16.91 -31.64 -0.88
N LYS A 307 17.55 -31.48 -2.04
CA LYS A 307 18.07 -32.61 -2.83
C LYS A 307 19.23 -33.31 -2.13
N PHE A 308 20.13 -32.54 -1.53
CA PHE A 308 21.27 -33.06 -0.80
C PHE A 308 20.86 -33.85 0.45
N GLU A 309 19.86 -33.35 1.20
CA GLU A 309 19.22 -34.07 2.30
C GLU A 309 18.68 -35.41 1.83
N ASN A 310 17.96 -35.43 0.69
CA ASN A 310 17.44 -36.64 0.06
C ASN A 310 18.54 -37.65 -0.28
N LEU A 311 19.62 -37.20 -0.92
CA LEU A 311 20.73 -38.07 -1.31
C LEU A 311 21.49 -38.66 -0.11
N ASN A 312 21.65 -37.89 0.98
CA ASN A 312 22.55 -38.25 2.09
C ASN A 312 21.82 -38.64 3.39
N ASN A 313 20.50 -38.74 3.38
CA ASN A 313 19.66 -39.06 4.55
C ASN A 313 19.87 -38.12 5.76
N LEU A 314 19.94 -36.81 5.50
CA LEU A 314 20.15 -35.76 6.52
C LEU A 314 18.94 -34.83 6.66
N ALA A 315 18.89 -34.07 7.76
CA ALA A 315 17.97 -32.93 7.93
C ALA A 315 18.79 -31.70 8.34
N ILE A 316 18.80 -30.67 7.50
CA ILE A 316 19.68 -29.50 7.58
C ILE A 316 18.85 -28.24 7.79
N ASN A 317 18.99 -27.58 8.93
CA ASN A 317 18.37 -26.29 9.18
C ASN A 317 19.39 -25.16 8.96
N VAL A 318 18.96 -24.03 8.42
CA VAL A 318 19.78 -22.83 8.21
C VAL A 318 19.16 -21.64 8.94
N VAL A 319 19.95 -20.99 9.80
CA VAL A 319 19.63 -19.76 10.54
C VAL A 319 20.50 -18.62 10.00
N SER A 320 19.98 -17.39 9.99
CA SER A 320 20.70 -16.19 9.54
C SER A 320 20.46 -15.01 10.50
N CYS A 321 21.05 -13.86 10.23
CA CYS A 321 20.76 -12.59 10.90
C CYS A 321 19.67 -11.81 10.17
N SER A 322 18.88 -11.06 10.95
CA SER A 322 18.01 -10.00 10.40
C SER A 322 18.83 -8.93 9.67
N LYS A 323 18.19 -8.16 8.78
CA LYS A 323 18.86 -7.13 7.97
C LYS A 323 19.57 -6.05 8.81
N ASP A 324 19.02 -5.73 9.96
CA ASP A 324 19.60 -4.81 10.95
C ASP A 324 20.72 -5.46 11.80
N LYS A 325 21.02 -6.74 11.57
CA LYS A 325 22.04 -7.56 12.26
C LYS A 325 21.89 -7.62 13.78
N LYS A 326 20.68 -7.38 14.30
CA LYS A 326 20.37 -7.36 15.74
C LYS A 326 19.68 -8.62 16.25
N SER A 327 19.08 -9.43 15.38
CA SER A 327 18.34 -10.62 15.78
C SER A 327 18.64 -11.80 14.84
N LEU A 328 18.31 -13.00 15.31
CA LEU A 328 18.41 -14.23 14.52
C LEU A 328 17.08 -14.50 13.82
N ILE A 329 17.14 -14.89 12.55
CA ILE A 329 15.99 -15.23 11.72
C ILE A 329 16.11 -16.66 11.21
N ARG A 330 14.96 -17.30 11.00
CA ARG A 330 14.91 -18.52 10.20
C ARG A 330 15.30 -18.18 8.77
N PHE A 331 16.22 -18.95 8.21
CA PHE A 331 16.53 -18.83 6.80
C PHE A 331 15.97 -19.99 5.99
N ARG A 332 16.24 -21.23 6.42
CA ARG A 332 15.67 -22.44 5.80
C ARG A 332 15.54 -23.56 6.83
N PRO A 333 14.37 -23.79 7.44
CA PRO A 333 14.13 -24.99 8.24
C PRO A 333 13.97 -26.22 7.33
N SER A 334 14.47 -27.38 7.76
CA SER A 334 14.24 -28.65 7.05
C SER A 334 12.78 -29.04 7.13
N ARG A 335 12.22 -29.55 6.02
CA ARG A 335 10.86 -30.11 5.98
C ARG A 335 10.79 -31.52 6.56
N ARG A 336 11.93 -32.19 6.66
CA ARG A 336 12.03 -33.57 7.15
C ARG A 336 11.74 -33.64 8.64
N PHE A 337 10.83 -34.53 9.01
CA PHE A 337 10.39 -34.74 10.39
C PHE A 337 10.03 -36.21 10.63
N GLY A 338 10.20 -36.69 11.86
CA GLY A 338 9.73 -38.02 12.30
C GLY A 338 10.50 -39.24 11.78
N GLY A 339 11.50 -39.07 10.91
CA GLY A 339 12.38 -40.17 10.47
C GLY A 339 13.71 -40.21 11.22
N ASN A 340 14.46 -41.31 11.06
CA ASN A 340 15.80 -41.49 11.63
C ASN A 340 16.85 -40.71 10.80
N TYR A 341 16.75 -39.38 10.85
CA TYR A 341 17.64 -38.45 10.15
C TYR A 341 18.61 -37.79 11.14
N ARG A 342 19.87 -37.59 10.72
CA ARG A 342 20.79 -36.74 11.48
C ARG A 342 20.46 -35.27 11.24
N VAL A 343 20.18 -34.54 12.32
CA VAL A 343 19.81 -33.12 12.28
C VAL A 343 21.05 -32.23 12.40
N ILE A 344 21.31 -31.42 11.38
CA ILE A 344 22.44 -30.49 11.29
C ILE A 344 21.89 -29.07 11.28
N ASN A 345 22.46 -28.20 12.10
CA ASN A 345 22.07 -26.79 12.15
C ASN A 345 23.23 -25.94 11.62
N LEU A 346 22.99 -25.14 10.60
CA LEU A 346 23.94 -24.26 9.95
C LEU A 346 23.57 -22.80 10.19
N PHE A 347 24.58 -21.96 10.27
CA PHE A 347 24.45 -20.52 10.29
C PHE A 347 24.94 -19.96 8.96
N TRP A 348 24.12 -19.16 8.29
CA TRP A 348 24.49 -18.49 7.04
C TRP A 348 24.65 -17.00 7.31
N TYR A 349 25.73 -16.41 6.81
CA TYR A 349 26.06 -15.00 6.98
C TYR A 349 26.58 -14.39 5.68
N GLU A 350 26.15 -13.16 5.39
CA GLU A 350 26.58 -12.39 4.23
C GLU A 350 27.18 -11.04 4.67
N GLU A 351 28.34 -10.72 4.08
CA GLU A 351 29.04 -9.46 4.27
C GLU A 351 29.74 -9.06 2.98
N ASP A 352 29.52 -7.83 2.50
CA ASP A 352 30.13 -7.25 1.31
C ASP A 352 30.02 -8.12 0.04
N GLY A 353 28.90 -8.84 -0.11
CA GLY A 353 28.63 -9.72 -1.25
C GLY A 353 29.30 -11.08 -1.19
N ASN A 354 30.10 -11.35 -0.15
CA ASN A 354 30.59 -12.68 0.20
C ASN A 354 29.63 -13.34 1.17
N CYS A 355 29.48 -14.65 1.06
CA CYS A 355 28.56 -15.43 1.88
C CYS A 355 29.27 -16.67 2.45
N HIS A 356 28.92 -17.08 3.67
CA HIS A 356 29.59 -18.15 4.39
C HIS A 356 28.63 -19.01 5.21
N TYR A 357 28.82 -20.33 5.20
CA TYR A 357 28.18 -21.25 6.15
C TYR A 357 29.10 -21.56 7.30
N SER A 358 28.56 -21.54 8.52
CA SER A 358 29.22 -22.00 9.73
C SER A 358 28.35 -23.05 10.44
N LEU A 359 28.96 -23.93 11.25
CA LEU A 359 28.24 -24.99 11.94
C LEU A 359 27.69 -24.49 13.29
N ILE A 360 26.39 -24.62 13.54
CA ILE A 360 25.78 -24.37 14.86
C ILE A 360 25.89 -25.65 15.69
N LYS A 361 26.75 -25.63 16.71
CA LYS A 361 26.90 -26.77 17.64
C LYS A 361 25.88 -26.78 18.77
N ASN A 362 25.32 -25.62 19.13
CA ASN A 362 24.30 -25.53 20.17
C ASN A 362 23.32 -24.39 19.85
N ILE A 363 22.13 -24.77 19.37
CA ILE A 363 21.08 -23.83 19.00
C ILE A 363 20.55 -23.04 20.21
N ASN A 364 20.33 -23.71 21.34
CA ASN A 364 19.81 -23.06 22.54
C ASN A 364 20.77 -21.98 23.02
N LYS A 365 22.08 -22.26 23.03
CA LYS A 365 23.10 -21.26 23.40
C LYS A 365 23.18 -20.09 22.41
N LEU A 366 22.91 -20.34 21.13
CA LEU A 366 22.89 -19.29 20.10
C LEU A 366 21.70 -18.34 20.29
N PHE A 367 20.54 -18.85 20.68
CA PHE A 367 19.31 -18.07 20.83
C PHE A 367 19.12 -17.45 22.22
N ASN A 368 19.63 -18.07 23.29
CA ASN A 368 19.56 -17.50 24.63
C ASN A 368 20.40 -16.21 24.76
N GLU A 369 19.97 -15.33 25.66
CA GLU A 369 20.74 -14.16 26.09
C GLU A 369 21.54 -14.47 27.36
N TYR A 370 22.58 -13.66 27.60
CA TYR A 370 23.43 -13.85 28.77
C TYR A 370 22.68 -13.42 30.04
N GLY A 371 22.61 -14.31 31.04
CA GLY A 371 21.94 -14.04 32.32
C GLY A 371 20.45 -14.41 32.36
N GLU A 372 19.86 -14.89 31.27
CA GLU A 372 18.51 -15.45 31.28
C GLU A 372 18.48 -16.93 31.69
N HIS A 373 17.32 -17.39 32.19
CA HIS A 373 17.06 -18.82 32.36
C HIS A 373 17.20 -19.56 31.03
N GLN A 374 17.78 -20.76 31.07
CA GLN A 374 18.04 -21.54 29.88
C GLN A 374 16.73 -21.94 29.18
N LYS A 375 16.47 -21.34 28.01
CA LYS A 375 15.34 -21.66 27.14
C LYS A 375 15.74 -22.67 26.08
N MET A 376 14.83 -23.57 25.73
CA MET A 376 14.94 -24.49 24.59
C MET A 376 14.15 -23.93 23.42
N PHE A 377 14.78 -23.82 22.26
CA PHE A 377 14.19 -23.18 21.08
C PHE A 377 13.84 -24.21 20.02
N CYS A 378 12.63 -24.12 19.49
CA CYS A 378 12.24 -24.88 18.32
C CYS A 378 12.78 -24.21 17.05
N ILE A 379 13.60 -24.89 16.27
CA ILE A 379 14.16 -24.32 15.03
C ILE A 379 13.08 -24.02 13.97
N ARG A 380 11.98 -24.79 13.97
CA ARG A 380 10.89 -24.68 12.98
C ARG A 380 9.98 -23.48 13.25
N CYS A 381 9.63 -23.20 14.52
CA CYS A 381 8.72 -22.11 14.88
C CYS A 381 9.33 -20.97 15.72
N HIS A 382 10.56 -21.14 16.24
CA HIS A 382 11.32 -20.19 17.07
C HIS A 382 10.63 -19.87 18.41
N SER A 383 9.55 -20.58 18.74
CA SER A 383 9.01 -20.61 20.09
C SER A 383 10.02 -21.24 21.05
N PHE A 384 9.92 -20.82 22.31
CA PHE A 384 10.83 -21.25 23.36
C PHE A 384 10.07 -21.91 24.52
N TYR A 385 10.76 -22.82 25.20
CA TYR A 385 10.22 -23.62 26.28
C TYR A 385 11.25 -23.74 27.41
N TYR A 386 10.80 -23.70 28.65
CA TYR A 386 11.66 -23.92 29.82
C TYR A 386 11.72 -25.40 30.25
N ASN A 387 10.78 -26.22 29.78
CA ASN A 387 10.62 -27.63 30.17
C ASN A 387 10.75 -28.54 28.94
N GLN A 388 11.57 -29.60 29.07
CA GLN A 388 11.90 -30.55 28.00
C GLN A 388 10.66 -31.29 27.49
N GLU A 389 9.79 -31.76 28.38
CA GLU A 389 8.56 -32.47 28.03
C GLU A 389 7.60 -31.58 27.23
N LYS A 390 7.48 -30.30 27.63
CA LYS A 390 6.67 -29.32 26.87
C LYS A 390 7.28 -29.03 25.50
N PHE A 391 8.61 -28.97 25.41
CA PHE A 391 9.31 -28.80 24.15
C PHE A 391 9.09 -30.00 23.23
N GLU A 392 9.19 -31.23 23.73
CA GLU A 392 8.99 -32.45 22.96
C GLU A 392 7.56 -32.58 22.43
N LYS A 393 6.55 -32.34 23.28
CA LYS A 393 5.14 -32.30 22.87
C LYS A 393 4.91 -31.28 21.76
N HIS A 394 5.48 -30.07 21.92
CA HIS A 394 5.41 -29.06 20.88
C HIS A 394 6.15 -29.47 19.59
N TYR A 395 7.35 -30.05 19.71
CA TYR A 395 8.17 -30.43 18.57
C TYR A 395 7.49 -31.51 17.73
N GLU A 396 6.78 -32.44 18.38
CA GLU A 396 5.94 -33.44 17.71
C GLU A 396 4.82 -32.82 16.89
N ASP A 397 4.09 -31.86 17.47
CA ASP A 397 2.98 -31.17 16.81
C ASP A 397 3.46 -30.22 15.70
N CYS A 398 4.46 -29.40 15.99
CA CYS A 398 5.08 -28.48 15.03
C CYS A 398 5.74 -29.21 13.86
N GLY A 399 6.22 -30.43 14.09
CA GLY A 399 6.79 -31.30 13.06
C GLY A 399 5.80 -31.76 12.00
N LYS A 400 4.53 -31.95 12.38
CA LYS A 400 3.44 -32.41 11.50
C LYS A 400 2.92 -31.33 10.54
N HIS A 401 3.24 -30.07 10.81
CA HIS A 401 2.76 -28.91 10.06
C HIS A 401 3.90 -28.20 9.33
N GLU A 402 3.58 -27.33 8.37
CA GLU A 402 4.58 -26.47 7.73
C GLU A 402 5.29 -25.56 8.78
N PRO A 403 6.60 -25.29 8.65
CA PRO A 403 7.30 -24.39 9.56
C PRO A 403 6.74 -22.96 9.51
N VAL A 404 6.31 -22.40 10.66
CA VAL A 404 5.70 -21.05 10.76
C VAL A 404 6.37 -20.20 11.84
N GLN A 405 6.61 -18.91 11.58
CA GLN A 405 6.99 -17.92 12.59
C GLN A 405 5.80 -17.18 13.17
N TYR A 406 5.53 -17.45 14.44
CA TYR A 406 4.63 -16.64 15.23
C TYR A 406 5.46 -15.60 16.01
N THR A 407 5.26 -14.33 15.71
CA THR A 407 5.79 -13.22 16.51
C THR A 407 4.63 -12.64 17.30
N PRO A 408 4.47 -12.98 18.59
CA PRO A 408 3.42 -12.38 19.40
C PRO A 408 3.62 -10.85 19.46
N PRO A 409 2.53 -10.06 19.56
CA PRO A 409 2.65 -8.64 19.84
C PRO A 409 3.38 -8.44 21.18
N THR A 410 4.24 -7.42 21.24
CA THR A 410 5.04 -7.09 22.42
C THR A 410 4.19 -6.65 23.61
N ASN A 411 3.01 -6.08 23.35
CA ASN A 411 2.10 -5.61 24.37
C ASN A 411 0.90 -6.56 24.46
N LYS A 412 0.56 -6.97 25.70
CA LYS A 412 -0.65 -7.74 25.99
C LYS A 412 -1.93 -6.91 25.82
N PHE A 413 -1.83 -5.60 26.05
CA PHE A 413 -2.94 -4.66 25.98
C PHE A 413 -2.66 -3.61 24.90
N CYS A 414 -3.72 -3.21 24.18
CA CYS A 414 -3.68 -2.09 23.27
C CYS A 414 -4.36 -0.90 23.93
N GLU A 415 -3.64 0.21 24.07
CA GLU A 415 -4.18 1.48 24.55
C GLU A 415 -4.19 2.48 23.40
N PHE A 416 -5.24 3.30 23.32
CA PHE A 416 -5.33 4.32 22.31
C PHE A 416 -4.39 5.50 22.64
N LYS A 417 -3.28 5.61 21.91
CA LYS A 417 -2.22 6.61 22.19
C LYS A 417 -2.39 7.94 21.46
N SER A 418 -3.22 7.98 20.42
CA SER A 418 -3.28 9.08 19.46
C SER A 418 -4.48 10.01 19.70
N ILE A 419 -4.63 10.54 20.91
CA ILE A 419 -5.79 11.38 21.27
C ILE A 419 -5.90 12.64 20.42
N GLN A 420 -4.79 13.18 19.92
CA GLN A 420 -4.84 14.26 18.94
C GLN A 420 -5.67 13.92 17.69
N LYS A 421 -5.84 12.62 17.35
CA LYS A 421 -6.64 12.16 16.21
C LYS A 421 -8.14 12.04 16.51
N THR A 422 -8.58 12.21 17.76
CA THR A 422 -10.02 12.25 18.08
C THR A 422 -10.63 13.63 17.80
N GLN A 423 -9.78 14.63 17.53
CA GLN A 423 -10.25 15.97 17.22
C GLN A 423 -10.91 16.03 15.85
N LYS A 424 -12.19 16.45 15.84
CA LYS A 424 -12.92 16.73 14.62
C LYS A 424 -12.22 17.84 13.83
N HIS A 425 -11.92 17.58 12.56
CA HIS A 425 -11.40 18.60 11.65
C HIS A 425 -12.47 19.68 11.45
N ARG A 426 -12.11 20.96 11.67
CA ARG A 426 -13.04 22.06 11.44
C ARG A 426 -13.41 22.17 9.97
N TYR A 427 -12.42 22.30 9.10
CA TYR A 427 -12.66 22.44 7.67
C TYR A 427 -12.39 21.15 6.93
N VAL A 428 -13.34 20.76 6.09
CA VAL A 428 -13.26 19.59 5.23
C VAL A 428 -13.60 20.04 3.82
N ILE A 429 -12.84 19.58 2.83
CA ILE A 429 -13.04 19.94 1.42
C ILE A 429 -13.60 18.72 0.69
N TYR A 430 -14.67 18.89 -0.07
CA TYR A 430 -15.17 17.90 -1.02
C TYR A 430 -14.94 18.41 -2.43
N ALA A 431 -14.33 17.60 -3.28
CA ALA A 431 -14.01 18.00 -4.64
C ALA A 431 -14.30 16.89 -5.65
N ASP A 432 -14.54 17.31 -6.88
CA ASP A 432 -14.80 16.43 -8.02
C ASP A 432 -14.32 17.06 -9.33
N PHE A 433 -13.90 16.23 -10.30
CA PHE A 433 -13.45 16.66 -11.62
C PHE A 433 -14.38 16.17 -12.73
N GLU A 434 -14.58 17.05 -13.71
CA GLU A 434 -15.12 16.67 -15.01
C GLU A 434 -13.97 16.56 -16.01
N SER A 435 -14.04 15.57 -16.90
CA SER A 435 -13.03 15.38 -17.94
C SER A 435 -13.63 15.26 -19.33
N ILE A 436 -12.83 15.63 -20.33
CA ILE A 436 -13.10 15.41 -21.75
C ILE A 436 -12.06 14.46 -22.31
N ILE A 437 -12.45 13.72 -23.35
CA ILE A 437 -11.55 12.83 -24.08
C ILE A 437 -10.97 13.60 -25.25
N LYS A 438 -9.66 13.91 -25.19
CA LYS A 438 -8.92 14.47 -26.33
C LYS A 438 -8.40 13.35 -27.20
N LYS A 439 -8.74 13.36 -28.50
CA LYS A 439 -8.16 12.44 -29.48
C LYS A 439 -6.66 12.66 -29.60
N ILE A 440 -5.91 11.57 -29.76
CA ILE A 440 -4.46 11.59 -29.97
C ILE A 440 -4.24 11.34 -31.47
N ASP A 441 -3.80 12.36 -32.21
CA ASP A 441 -3.77 12.32 -33.68
C ASP A 441 -2.53 11.62 -34.29
N LEU A 442 -1.70 10.95 -33.50
CA LEU A 442 -0.47 10.33 -34.00
C LEU A 442 -0.16 9.04 -33.26
N VAL A 443 -0.50 7.90 -33.86
CA VAL A 443 0.23 6.66 -33.62
C VAL A 443 0.46 6.02 -34.98
N SER A 444 1.72 5.99 -35.43
CA SER A 444 2.06 5.34 -36.70
C SER A 444 1.95 3.83 -36.57
N ASP A 445 1.21 3.21 -37.48
CA ASP A 445 1.10 1.76 -37.62
C ASP A 445 2.49 1.15 -37.80
N ASN A 446 2.93 0.33 -36.85
CA ASN A 446 4.03 -0.60 -37.11
C ASN A 446 3.45 -2.01 -37.28
N PRO A 447 3.32 -2.52 -38.52
CA PRO A 447 2.65 -3.79 -38.79
C PRO A 447 3.32 -5.03 -38.18
N ASN A 448 4.52 -4.88 -37.60
CA ASN A 448 5.32 -5.98 -37.06
C ASN A 448 5.33 -6.08 -35.52
N LYS A 449 4.56 -5.26 -34.79
CA LYS A 449 4.44 -5.36 -33.32
C LYS A 449 2.99 -5.15 -32.86
N SER A 450 2.57 -5.90 -31.85
CA SER A 450 1.34 -5.59 -31.12
C SER A 450 1.47 -4.19 -30.51
N TRP A 451 0.52 -3.33 -30.80
CA TRP A 451 0.46 -1.95 -30.35
C TRP A 451 -0.89 -1.70 -29.67
N THR A 452 -0.93 -0.73 -28.75
CA THR A 452 -2.18 -0.29 -28.13
C THR A 452 -2.51 1.07 -28.72
N GLU A 453 -3.65 1.17 -29.39
CA GLU A 453 -4.15 2.43 -29.92
C GLU A 453 -4.77 3.22 -28.77
N ASN A 454 -4.11 4.31 -28.37
CA ASN A 454 -4.66 5.20 -27.35
C ASN A 454 -5.68 6.13 -28.01
N VAL A 455 -6.94 5.68 -28.06
CA VAL A 455 -8.07 6.36 -28.73
C VAL A 455 -8.39 7.75 -28.18
N GLY A 456 -7.92 8.06 -26.97
CA GLY A 456 -8.02 9.40 -26.42
C GLY A 456 -7.50 9.53 -25.00
N LYS A 457 -6.96 10.70 -24.69
CA LYS A 457 -6.49 11.07 -23.36
C LYS A 457 -7.60 11.78 -22.59
N HIS A 458 -7.97 11.27 -21.42
CA HIS A 458 -8.80 12.02 -20.49
C HIS A 458 -8.03 13.25 -19.99
N VAL A 459 -8.63 14.42 -20.17
CA VAL A 459 -8.09 15.70 -19.72
C VAL A 459 -9.16 16.40 -18.91
N ALA A 460 -8.81 16.84 -17.70
CA ALA A 460 -9.72 17.61 -16.85
C ALA A 460 -10.23 18.85 -17.59
N SER A 461 -11.55 18.96 -17.73
CA SER A 461 -12.26 20.10 -18.34
C SER A 461 -12.85 21.03 -17.31
N GLY A 462 -13.07 20.55 -16.09
CA GLY A 462 -13.58 21.37 -14.99
C GLY A 462 -13.43 20.70 -13.64
N PHE A 463 -13.65 21.47 -12.58
CA PHE A 463 -13.72 20.95 -11.22
C PHE A 463 -14.75 21.72 -10.41
N CYS A 464 -15.25 21.09 -9.36
CA CYS A 464 -15.96 21.76 -8.28
C CYS A 464 -15.34 21.37 -6.95
N ALA A 465 -15.04 22.35 -6.10
CA ALA A 465 -14.54 22.15 -4.74
C ALA A 465 -15.41 22.95 -3.75
N ILE A 466 -15.86 22.29 -2.69
CA ILE A 466 -16.72 22.83 -1.64
C ILE A 466 -15.99 22.67 -0.31
N VAL A 467 -15.79 23.77 0.41
CA VAL A 467 -15.22 23.80 1.75
C VAL A 467 -16.35 23.89 2.76
N LEU A 468 -16.47 22.90 3.64
CA LEU A 468 -17.47 22.86 4.70
C LEU A 468 -16.82 23.16 6.05
N ASP A 469 -17.49 23.97 6.87
CA ASP A 469 -17.23 24.04 8.31
C ASP A 469 -18.05 22.93 8.99
N SER A 470 -17.34 21.95 9.54
CA SER A 470 -17.89 20.74 10.14
C SER A 470 -18.56 20.98 11.48
N TYR A 471 -18.45 22.17 12.07
CA TYR A 471 -19.14 22.51 13.33
C TYR A 471 -20.46 23.20 13.06
N THR A 472 -20.49 24.17 12.14
CA THR A 472 -21.72 24.88 11.77
C THR A 472 -22.52 24.15 10.69
N HIS A 473 -21.92 23.15 10.04
CA HIS A 473 -22.46 22.45 8.87
C HIS A 473 -22.81 23.41 7.71
N THR A 474 -22.05 24.50 7.57
CA THR A 474 -22.24 25.51 6.53
C THR A 474 -21.12 25.47 5.49
N ILE A 475 -21.43 25.88 4.26
CA ILE A 475 -20.43 26.08 3.21
C ILE A 475 -19.62 27.33 3.55
N TYR A 476 -18.32 27.15 3.78
CA TYR A 476 -17.37 28.23 4.01
C TYR A 476 -16.91 28.88 2.70
N ASP A 477 -16.62 28.06 1.69
CA ASP A 477 -16.18 28.52 0.37
C ASP A 477 -16.59 27.49 -0.69
N LYS A 478 -16.79 27.95 -1.92
CA LYS A 478 -17.07 27.08 -3.07
C LYS A 478 -16.38 27.65 -4.29
N LYS A 479 -15.66 26.79 -5.03
CA LYS A 479 -15.08 27.14 -6.32
C LYS A 479 -15.44 26.10 -7.36
N SER A 480 -16.05 26.57 -8.45
CA SER A 480 -16.18 25.82 -9.70
C SER A 480 -15.35 26.48 -10.78
N PHE A 481 -14.81 25.67 -11.69
CA PHE A 481 -14.07 26.13 -12.86
C PHE A 481 -14.35 25.20 -14.04
N ILE A 482 -14.53 25.79 -15.22
CA ILE A 482 -14.66 25.07 -16.49
C ILE A 482 -13.70 25.77 -17.46
N GLY A 483 -12.81 24.99 -18.08
CA GLY A 483 -11.84 25.53 -19.03
C GLY A 483 -10.57 24.70 -19.11
N TYR A 484 -9.64 25.17 -19.92
CA TYR A 484 -8.31 24.57 -20.04
C TYR A 484 -7.54 24.67 -18.71
N ASN A 485 -6.66 23.70 -18.46
CA ASN A 485 -5.81 23.62 -17.27
C ASN A 485 -6.60 23.55 -15.95
N ALA A 486 -7.74 22.86 -15.96
CA ALA A 486 -8.58 22.69 -14.77
C ALA A 486 -7.82 22.12 -13.56
N ALA A 487 -6.90 21.15 -13.78
CA ALA A 487 -6.05 20.60 -12.72
C ALA A 487 -5.12 21.65 -12.08
N LEU A 488 -4.50 22.52 -12.90
CA LEU A 488 -3.67 23.62 -12.39
C LEU A 488 -4.48 24.62 -11.58
N GLN A 489 -5.64 25.02 -12.09
CA GLN A 489 -6.53 25.96 -11.39
C GLN A 489 -7.05 25.37 -10.07
N PHE A 490 -7.32 24.06 -10.05
CA PHE A 490 -7.67 23.34 -8.83
C PHE A 490 -6.53 23.38 -7.81
N ASN A 491 -5.31 22.98 -8.19
CA ASN A 491 -4.16 22.98 -7.28
C ASN A 491 -3.87 24.40 -6.74
N LYS A 492 -3.95 25.44 -7.58
CA LYS A 492 -3.83 26.84 -7.15
C LYS A 492 -4.88 27.22 -6.11
N TYR A 493 -6.14 26.85 -6.36
CA TYR A 493 -7.24 27.11 -5.43
C TYR A 493 -7.03 26.38 -4.10
N ILE A 494 -6.74 25.08 -4.12
CA ILE A 494 -6.56 24.25 -2.92
C ILE A 494 -5.42 24.76 -2.03
N ILE A 495 -4.28 25.14 -2.62
CA ILE A 495 -3.17 25.69 -1.82
C ILE A 495 -3.58 27.02 -1.18
N LYS A 496 -4.18 27.93 -1.97
CA LYS A 496 -4.59 29.25 -1.48
C LYS A 496 -5.66 29.16 -0.38
N ILE A 497 -6.65 28.29 -0.54
CA ILE A 497 -7.70 28.11 0.47
C ILE A 497 -7.13 27.49 1.74
N CYS A 498 -6.29 26.47 1.63
CA CYS A 498 -5.66 25.84 2.79
C CYS A 498 -4.72 26.78 3.54
N ASP A 499 -3.93 27.62 2.85
CA ASP A 499 -3.14 28.68 3.48
C ASP A 499 -4.03 29.63 4.30
N ARG A 500 -5.18 30.02 3.74
CA ARG A 500 -6.14 30.89 4.43
C ARG A 500 -6.72 30.22 5.67
N LEU A 501 -7.06 28.93 5.59
CA LEU A 501 -7.67 28.17 6.68
C LEU A 501 -6.67 27.92 7.83
N ILE A 502 -5.41 27.59 7.52
CA ILE A 502 -4.36 27.39 8.52
C ILE A 502 -3.94 28.69 9.20
N SER A 503 -4.07 29.83 8.51
CA SER A 503 -3.74 31.15 9.05
C SER A 503 -4.79 31.71 10.03
N ILE A 504 -5.92 31.02 10.24
CA ILE A 504 -6.96 31.48 11.16
C ILE A 504 -6.44 31.38 12.61
N PRO A 505 -6.37 32.48 13.36
CA PRO A 505 -5.78 32.50 14.70
C PRO A 505 -6.64 31.72 15.72
N ASP A 506 -6.01 31.34 16.83
CA ASP A 506 -6.69 30.65 17.93
C ASP A 506 -7.69 31.57 18.63
N VAL A 507 -8.90 31.06 18.84
CA VAL A 507 -9.91 31.73 19.64
C VAL A 507 -9.53 31.62 21.11
N LYS A 508 -9.48 32.76 21.80
CA LYS A 508 -9.19 32.78 23.24
C LYS A 508 -10.28 32.02 23.99
N MET A 509 -9.86 31.25 24.98
CA MET A 509 -10.77 30.53 25.88
C MET A 509 -11.81 31.46 26.50
N ILE A 510 -13.07 31.04 26.43
CA ILE A 510 -14.20 31.70 27.09
C ILE A 510 -14.04 31.56 28.61
N LYS A 511 -14.52 32.53 29.39
CA LYS A 511 -14.49 32.44 30.86
C LYS A 511 -15.33 31.24 31.30
N LEU A 512 -14.75 30.37 32.13
CA LEU A 512 -15.42 29.20 32.67
C LEU A 512 -16.59 29.61 33.58
N THR A 513 -17.68 28.84 33.53
CA THR A 513 -18.79 28.94 34.50
C THR A 513 -18.38 28.39 35.86
N GLU A 514 -19.20 28.65 36.88
CA GLU A 514 -18.95 28.11 38.22
C GLU A 514 -19.01 26.58 38.26
N GLU A 515 -19.92 25.93 37.52
CA GLU A 515 -19.95 24.46 37.43
C GLU A 515 -18.67 23.92 36.80
N GLN A 516 -18.19 24.53 35.72
CA GLN A 516 -16.96 24.12 35.04
C GLN A 516 -15.74 24.27 35.96
N TRP A 517 -15.71 25.32 36.79
CA TRP A 517 -14.66 25.46 37.81
C TRP A 517 -14.73 24.37 38.87
N LYS A 518 -15.94 23.99 39.32
CA LYS A 518 -16.11 22.88 40.28
C LYS A 518 -15.62 21.56 39.69
N GLN A 519 -16.01 21.24 38.45
CA GLN A 519 -15.54 20.06 37.72
C GLN A 519 -14.03 20.08 37.52
N HIS A 520 -13.48 21.21 37.06
CA HIS A 520 -12.04 21.37 36.88
C HIS A 520 -11.29 21.07 38.17
N ARG A 521 -11.74 21.60 39.32
CA ARG A 521 -11.08 21.38 40.62
C ARG A 521 -11.15 19.92 41.08
N LYS A 522 -12.27 19.21 40.84
CA LYS A 522 -12.49 17.82 41.26
C LYS A 522 -11.49 16.82 40.64
N ILE A 523 -11.02 17.08 39.43
CA ILE A 523 -10.15 16.15 38.68
C ILE A 523 -8.70 16.22 39.19
N ASN A 524 -8.16 15.14 39.75
CA ASN A 524 -6.79 15.11 40.30
C ASN A 524 -5.75 14.48 39.37
N ASN A 525 -6.20 13.73 38.38
CA ASN A 525 -5.37 13.03 37.41
C ASN A 525 -5.77 13.46 36.01
N CYS A 526 -4.81 13.53 35.08
CA CYS A 526 -5.09 13.81 33.69
C CYS A 526 -5.97 12.70 33.11
N PRO A 527 -7.21 12.99 32.66
CA PRO A 527 -8.09 11.98 32.06
C PRO A 527 -7.47 11.29 30.84
N ASN A 528 -6.53 11.95 30.18
CA ASN A 528 -5.95 11.50 28.92
C ASN A 528 -4.74 10.55 29.08
N CYS A 529 -3.99 10.68 30.18
CA CYS A 529 -2.77 9.89 30.37
C CYS A 529 -2.65 9.28 31.78
N GLY A 530 -3.65 9.48 32.65
CA GLY A 530 -3.69 8.97 34.02
C GLY A 530 -2.73 9.64 35.00
N ILE A 531 -1.78 10.46 34.52
CA ILE A 531 -0.75 11.08 35.37
C ILE A 531 -1.40 12.06 36.37
N GLN A 532 -1.00 11.95 37.63
CA GLN A 532 -1.39 12.91 38.67
C GLN A 532 -0.82 14.30 38.37
N PHE A 533 -1.63 15.34 38.51
CA PHE A 533 -1.17 16.68 38.25
C PHE A 533 -0.08 17.11 39.22
N ASN A 534 0.99 17.71 38.70
CA ASN A 534 2.09 18.26 39.48
C ASN A 534 2.57 19.57 38.84
N ASP A 535 2.62 20.63 39.64
CA ASP A 535 2.99 21.99 39.22
C ASP A 535 4.51 22.20 39.04
N GLU A 536 5.36 21.26 39.50
CA GLU A 536 6.83 21.33 39.33
C GLU A 536 7.26 21.36 37.87
N LYS A 537 6.52 20.68 36.98
CA LYS A 537 6.83 20.61 35.54
C LYS A 537 5.64 21.04 34.71
N MET A 538 5.90 21.87 33.69
CA MET A 538 4.85 22.32 32.76
C MET A 538 4.12 21.15 32.08
N SER A 539 4.82 20.03 31.81
CA SER A 539 4.24 18.84 31.18
C SER A 539 3.19 18.13 32.03
N THR A 540 3.31 18.20 33.36
CA THR A 540 2.40 17.55 34.34
C THR A 540 1.46 18.53 35.02
N ARG A 541 1.68 19.84 34.84
CA ARG A 541 0.84 20.90 35.39
C ARG A 541 -0.58 20.76 34.91
N LYS A 542 -1.53 20.98 35.83
CA LYS A 542 -2.96 21.04 35.50
C LYS A 542 -3.27 22.29 34.70
N VAL A 543 -3.77 22.11 33.49
CA VAL A 543 -4.12 23.19 32.57
C VAL A 543 -5.58 23.08 32.13
N ARG A 544 -6.11 24.21 31.67
CA ARG A 544 -7.47 24.32 31.14
C ARG A 544 -7.41 24.12 29.64
N ASP A 545 -7.73 22.92 29.19
CA ASP A 545 -7.84 22.61 27.77
C ASP A 545 -9.12 23.23 27.20
N HIS A 546 -9.00 23.82 26.02
CA HIS A 546 -10.12 24.45 25.34
C HIS A 546 -9.99 24.24 23.84
N ASP A 547 -11.12 24.40 23.16
CA ASP A 547 -11.17 24.36 21.72
C ASP A 547 -10.61 25.66 21.13
N HIS A 548 -9.52 25.58 20.39
CA HIS A 548 -8.90 26.74 19.74
C HIS A 548 -9.73 27.31 18.56
N TRP A 549 -10.83 26.66 18.17
CA TRP A 549 -11.76 27.14 17.15
C TRP A 549 -12.98 27.85 17.72
N THR A 550 -13.45 27.47 18.91
CA THR A 550 -14.67 28.01 19.54
C THR A 550 -14.41 28.72 20.87
N GLY A 551 -13.26 28.49 21.50
CA GLY A 551 -12.93 28.96 22.85
C GLY A 551 -13.60 28.16 23.97
N LEU A 552 -14.40 27.14 23.65
CA LEU A 552 -15.13 26.36 24.65
C LEU A 552 -14.20 25.48 25.48
N TYR A 553 -14.46 25.43 26.79
CA TYR A 553 -13.72 24.60 27.73
C TYR A 553 -13.99 23.11 27.49
N ARG A 554 -12.93 22.31 27.34
CA ARG A 554 -13.00 20.87 27.05
C ARG A 554 -12.73 20.01 28.28
N GLY A 555 -11.88 20.47 29.21
CA GLY A 555 -11.55 19.70 30.40
C GLY A 555 -10.22 20.05 31.04
N ALA A 556 -9.89 19.33 32.12
CA ALA A 556 -8.63 19.47 32.83
C ALA A 556 -7.62 18.48 32.23
N LEU A 557 -6.54 18.96 31.62
CA LEU A 557 -5.48 18.11 31.07
C LEU A 557 -4.13 18.47 31.69
N CYS A 558 -3.15 17.60 31.52
CA CYS A 558 -1.77 17.95 31.81
C CYS A 558 -1.19 18.76 30.64
N GLY A 559 -0.19 19.60 30.88
CA GLY A 559 0.38 20.44 29.84
C GLY A 559 0.85 19.66 28.60
N LYS A 560 1.39 18.45 28.76
CA LYS A 560 1.77 17.59 27.63
C LYS A 560 0.57 17.20 26.76
N CYS A 561 -0.52 16.76 27.37
CA CYS A 561 -1.72 16.35 26.62
C CYS A 561 -2.43 17.55 25.97
N ASN A 562 -2.46 18.69 26.66
CA ASN A 562 -2.97 19.95 26.09
C ASN A 562 -2.17 20.40 24.85
N LEU A 563 -0.83 20.26 24.87
CA LEU A 563 0.01 20.58 23.72
C LEU A 563 -0.27 19.67 22.51
N ASN A 564 -0.58 18.38 22.76
CA ASN A 564 -0.98 17.46 21.70
C ASN A 564 -2.38 17.80 21.15
N ASN A 565 -3.21 18.47 21.94
CA ASN A 565 -4.58 18.84 21.59
C ASN A 565 -4.73 20.22 20.91
N ARG A 566 -3.65 20.73 20.31
CA ARG A 566 -3.69 21.94 19.47
C ARG A 566 -4.46 21.70 18.16
N LYS A 567 -4.74 22.78 17.41
CA LYS A 567 -5.40 22.69 16.11
C LYS A 567 -4.73 21.67 15.20
N ASN A 568 -5.53 20.85 14.52
CA ASN A 568 -5.04 19.92 13.52
C ASN A 568 -4.31 20.69 12.41
N ASN A 569 -3.03 20.36 12.19
CA ASN A 569 -2.24 20.88 11.06
C ASN A 569 -2.51 20.10 9.75
N PHE A 570 -3.67 19.46 9.66
CA PHE A 570 -4.04 18.57 8.57
C PHE A 570 -5.45 18.96 8.06
N ILE A 571 -5.57 19.19 6.75
CA ILE A 571 -6.84 19.48 6.07
C ILE A 571 -7.18 18.32 5.10
N PRO A 572 -8.29 17.61 5.31
CA PRO A 572 -8.74 16.56 4.41
C PRO A 572 -9.48 17.12 3.18
N VAL A 573 -9.14 16.57 2.01
CA VAL A 573 -9.82 16.79 0.73
C VAL A 573 -10.36 15.46 0.23
N PHE A 574 -11.68 15.31 0.20
CA PHE A 574 -12.36 14.08 -0.19
C PHE A 574 -12.79 14.11 -1.64
N PHE A 575 -12.60 12.97 -2.31
CA PHE A 575 -13.12 12.67 -3.64
C PHE A 575 -13.94 11.39 -3.60
N HIS A 576 -14.89 11.27 -4.53
CA HIS A 576 -15.68 10.05 -4.66
C HIS A 576 -14.85 8.88 -5.20
N ASN A 577 -13.91 9.07 -6.13
CA ASN A 577 -13.07 7.97 -6.64
C ASN A 577 -11.61 8.42 -6.91
N LEU A 578 -10.96 8.96 -5.88
CA LEU A 578 -9.60 9.47 -5.98
C LEU A 578 -8.64 8.42 -6.53
N LYS A 579 -8.67 7.21 -5.95
CA LYS A 579 -7.71 6.14 -6.23
C LYS A 579 -7.85 5.61 -7.65
N GLY A 580 -9.07 5.57 -8.17
CA GLY A 580 -9.37 5.02 -9.48
C GLY A 580 -9.28 6.03 -10.62
N TYR A 581 -9.40 7.33 -10.33
CA TYR A 581 -9.60 8.32 -11.38
C TYR A 581 -8.94 9.68 -11.11
N ASP A 582 -9.47 10.45 -10.16
CA ASP A 582 -9.11 11.87 -9.99
C ASP A 582 -7.64 12.09 -9.65
N SER A 583 -7.00 11.13 -8.95
CA SER A 583 -5.57 11.22 -8.60
C SER A 583 -4.68 11.38 -9.83
N HIS A 584 -5.02 10.71 -10.94
CA HIS A 584 -4.28 10.81 -12.19
C HIS A 584 -4.44 12.17 -12.87
N LEU A 585 -5.61 12.82 -12.74
CA LEU A 585 -5.85 14.15 -13.29
C LEU A 585 -5.11 15.22 -12.48
N ILE A 586 -5.09 15.10 -11.16
CA ILE A 586 -4.45 16.06 -10.25
C ILE A 586 -2.92 15.99 -10.37
N MET A 587 -2.35 14.78 -10.40
CA MET A 587 -0.91 14.55 -10.43
C MET A 587 -0.32 14.51 -11.85
N GLY A 588 -1.12 14.13 -12.84
CA GLY A 588 -0.67 13.93 -14.23
C GLY A 588 -0.51 15.23 -15.03
N ASP A 589 -0.86 16.38 -14.45
CA ASP A 589 -0.72 17.69 -15.09
C ASP A 589 0.72 18.26 -14.89
N PRO A 590 1.51 18.43 -15.98
CA PRO A 590 2.89 18.88 -15.87
C PRO A 590 3.03 20.31 -15.31
N GLU A 591 2.09 21.20 -15.63
CA GLU A 591 2.10 22.58 -15.12
C GLU A 591 1.85 22.60 -13.61
N SER A 592 0.89 21.81 -13.12
CA SER A 592 0.64 21.61 -11.69
C SER A 592 1.88 21.09 -10.97
N THR A 593 2.54 20.07 -11.53
CA THR A 593 3.75 19.49 -10.93
C THR A 593 4.89 20.51 -10.84
N ARG A 594 5.10 21.32 -11.90
CA ARG A 594 6.08 22.41 -11.90
C ARG A 594 5.74 23.46 -10.84
N MET A 595 4.47 23.85 -10.74
CA MET A 595 4.01 24.82 -9.74
C MET A 595 4.23 24.33 -8.31
N LEU A 596 3.88 23.07 -8.02
CA LEU A 596 4.09 22.46 -6.70
C LEU A 596 5.57 22.45 -6.32
N LYS A 597 6.45 22.09 -7.27
CA LYS A 597 7.91 22.11 -7.07
C LYS A 597 8.45 23.52 -6.83
N ASN A 598 7.97 24.52 -7.58
CA ASN A 598 8.39 25.92 -7.42
C ASN A 598 7.95 26.54 -6.09
N GLN A 599 6.94 25.98 -5.42
CA GLN A 599 6.47 26.42 -4.11
C GLN A 599 7.02 25.56 -2.96
N ASP A 600 8.04 24.73 -3.21
CA ASP A 600 8.66 23.81 -2.25
C ASP A 600 7.67 22.85 -1.56
N ILE A 601 6.58 22.51 -2.25
CA ILE A 601 5.56 21.58 -1.73
C ILE A 601 6.05 20.15 -1.89
N LYS A 602 6.20 19.43 -0.78
CA LYS A 602 6.58 18.02 -0.78
C LYS A 602 5.35 17.15 -0.92
N ILE A 603 5.41 16.15 -1.80
CA ILE A 603 4.29 15.20 -1.99
C ILE A 603 4.62 13.90 -1.27
N LYS A 604 3.72 13.49 -0.38
CA LYS A 604 3.74 12.19 0.30
C LYS A 604 2.63 11.33 -0.28
N ASN A 605 2.88 10.06 -0.59
CA ASN A 605 1.87 9.18 -1.12
C ASN A 605 1.75 7.88 -0.31
N ILE A 606 0.58 7.25 -0.44
CA ILE A 606 0.31 5.89 0.01
C ILE A 606 -0.19 5.15 -1.24
N SER A 607 0.67 4.34 -1.85
CA SER A 607 0.34 3.59 -3.05
C SER A 607 -0.18 2.20 -2.73
N SER A 608 -1.14 1.72 -3.53
CA SER A 608 -1.60 0.31 -3.47
C SER A 608 -0.79 -0.59 -4.40
N ASN A 609 -0.36 -0.05 -5.54
CA ASN A 609 0.57 -0.66 -6.49
C ASN A 609 1.31 0.48 -7.24
N SER A 610 2.08 0.14 -8.27
CA SER A 610 2.85 1.11 -9.06
C SER A 610 2.00 2.14 -9.81
N GLU A 611 0.70 1.91 -9.99
CA GLU A 611 -0.19 2.76 -10.80
C GLU A 611 -1.28 3.45 -9.97
N LYS A 612 -1.71 2.87 -8.84
CA LYS A 612 -2.88 3.33 -8.07
C LYS A 612 -2.49 3.86 -6.70
N PHE A 613 -2.76 5.14 -6.45
CA PHE A 613 -2.57 5.81 -5.15
C PHE A 613 -3.82 5.66 -4.27
N ILE A 614 -3.67 5.09 -3.07
CA ILE A 614 -4.75 5.05 -2.06
C ILE A 614 -5.06 6.46 -1.56
N SER A 615 -4.01 7.22 -1.28
CA SER A 615 -4.08 8.63 -0.90
C SER A 615 -2.75 9.31 -1.24
N PHE A 616 -2.77 10.63 -1.31
CA PHE A 616 -1.57 11.44 -1.37
C PHE A 616 -1.79 12.75 -0.62
N SER A 617 -0.70 13.40 -0.21
CA SER A 617 -0.74 14.61 0.58
C SER A 617 0.29 15.61 0.10
N TYR A 618 -0.08 16.89 0.18
CA TYR A 618 0.83 18.01 0.02
C TYR A 618 1.30 18.48 1.39
N ILE A 619 2.61 18.53 1.59
CA ILE A 619 3.25 19.02 2.81
C ILE A 619 3.88 20.37 2.48
N LYS A 620 3.45 21.42 3.19
CA LYS A 620 3.87 22.79 2.95
C LYS A 620 4.24 23.49 4.26
N GLU A 621 5.23 24.38 4.20
CA GLU A 621 5.59 25.25 5.32
C GLU A 621 4.44 26.23 5.62
N LYS A 622 4.14 26.45 6.90
CA LYS A 622 3.12 27.41 7.32
C LYS A 622 3.55 28.82 6.93
N PRO A 623 2.62 29.66 6.43
CA PRO A 623 2.93 31.07 6.25
C PRO A 623 3.26 31.72 7.60
N MET A 624 4.35 32.51 7.65
CA MET A 624 4.73 33.24 8.86
C MET A 624 3.61 34.21 9.24
N ILE A 625 2.95 33.96 10.37
CA ILE A 625 2.04 34.93 10.99
C ILE A 625 2.93 35.87 11.82
N PRO A 626 2.95 37.20 11.57
CA PRO A 626 3.65 38.13 12.44
C PRO A 626 2.95 38.14 13.80
N GLN A 627 3.47 37.38 14.76
CA GLN A 627 3.02 37.50 16.15
C GLN A 627 3.51 38.86 16.69
N LYS A 628 2.59 39.67 17.23
CA LYS A 628 2.98 40.88 17.98
C LYS A 628 3.90 40.48 19.14
N PRO A 629 4.94 41.28 19.44
CA PRO A 629 5.88 40.94 20.50
C PRO A 629 5.19 41.15 21.85
N ILE A 630 5.10 40.10 22.67
CA ILE A 630 4.90 40.25 24.11
C ILE A 630 6.02 39.44 24.76
N GLY A 631 6.85 40.17 25.51
CA GLY A 631 8.20 39.78 25.87
C GLY A 631 8.29 38.55 26.76
N THR A 632 9.29 37.73 26.48
CA THR A 632 10.38 37.39 27.40
C THR A 632 11.44 36.61 26.61
N GLN A 633 12.68 37.09 26.70
CA GLN A 633 13.83 36.56 25.97
C GLN A 633 14.18 35.13 26.42
N SER A 634 14.48 34.25 25.46
CA SER A 634 15.77 33.55 25.41
C SER A 634 15.98 32.94 24.03
N TYR A 635 17.21 33.07 23.54
CA TYR A 635 17.68 32.62 22.25
C TYR A 635 17.77 31.08 22.18
N SER A 636 17.26 30.51 21.09
CA SER A 636 17.89 29.35 20.43
C SER A 636 17.67 29.49 18.93
N SER A 637 18.77 29.70 18.22
CA SER A 637 18.87 29.67 16.76
C SER A 637 18.59 28.26 16.25
N ASP A 638 17.33 28.00 15.95
CA ASP A 638 16.86 27.09 14.90
C ASP A 638 15.46 27.60 14.57
N GLU A 639 15.29 28.19 13.38
CA GLU A 639 13.98 28.55 12.86
C GLU A 639 13.18 27.23 12.72
N ASN A 640 12.41 26.87 13.75
CA ASN A 640 11.52 25.72 13.70
C ASN A 640 10.40 26.04 12.70
N LYS A 641 10.67 25.74 11.43
CA LYS A 641 9.71 25.80 10.34
C LYS A 641 8.55 24.87 10.67
N GLU A 642 7.37 25.42 10.94
CA GLU A 642 6.17 24.62 11.13
C GLU A 642 5.58 24.24 9.77
N PHE A 643 5.13 22.99 9.62
CA PHE A 643 4.52 22.49 8.39
C PHE A 643 3.05 22.12 8.62
N TYR A 644 2.26 22.14 7.55
CA TYR A 644 0.91 21.60 7.51
C TYR A 644 0.72 20.65 6.32
N GLU A 645 -0.29 19.78 6.42
CA GLU A 645 -0.58 18.74 5.45
C GLU A 645 -1.97 18.95 4.83
N ILE A 646 -2.07 18.86 3.51
CA ILE A 646 -3.33 18.75 2.76
C ILE A 646 -3.39 17.31 2.26
N SER A 647 -4.28 16.47 2.79
CA SER A 647 -4.37 15.08 2.35
C SER A 647 -5.59 14.86 1.48
N PHE A 648 -5.36 14.30 0.31
CA PHE A 648 -6.35 13.87 -0.65
C PHE A 648 -6.75 12.43 -0.31
N LEU A 649 -8.01 12.25 0.04
CA LEU A 649 -8.57 11.01 0.55
C LEU A 649 -9.68 10.49 -0.36
N ASP A 650 -9.64 9.20 -0.60
CA ASP A 650 -10.69 8.47 -1.30
C ASP A 650 -11.80 8.10 -0.32
N SER A 651 -13.01 8.63 -0.53
CA SER A 651 -14.14 8.40 0.39
C SER A 651 -14.61 6.94 0.45
N PHE A 652 -14.52 6.17 -0.64
CA PHE A 652 -14.85 4.73 -0.63
C PHE A 652 -13.77 3.89 0.07
N SER A 653 -12.50 4.25 -0.09
CA SER A 653 -11.38 3.47 0.46
C SER A 653 -11.16 3.66 1.96
N PHE A 654 -11.69 4.74 2.56
CA PHE A 654 -11.61 5.01 4.00
C PHE A 654 -12.83 4.52 4.81
N ASN A 655 -13.86 3.99 4.14
CA ASN A 655 -15.00 3.33 4.78
C ASN A 655 -15.10 1.82 4.41
N PRO A 656 -14.00 1.04 4.38
CA PRO A 656 -14.10 -0.40 4.19
C PRO A 656 -14.72 -1.03 5.44
N ASP A 657 -15.47 -2.13 5.28
CA ASP A 657 -15.89 -3.01 6.37
C ASP A 657 -14.71 -3.23 7.33
N THR A 658 -14.74 -2.59 8.50
CA THR A 658 -13.78 -2.86 9.56
C THR A 658 -14.17 -4.18 10.19
N ASP A 659 -13.23 -5.11 10.31
CA ASP A 659 -13.45 -6.33 11.11
C ASP A 659 -13.87 -5.93 12.54
N SER A 660 -14.81 -6.68 13.14
CA SER A 660 -15.41 -6.38 14.44
C SER A 660 -14.33 -6.22 15.53
N LEU A 661 -14.47 -5.19 16.38
CA LEU A 661 -13.56 -4.91 17.50
C LEU A 661 -14.08 -5.55 18.78
N ILE A 662 -13.16 -6.00 19.65
CA ILE A 662 -13.47 -6.51 20.98
C ILE A 662 -13.00 -5.47 21.99
N TYR A 663 -13.91 -5.05 22.86
CA TYR A 663 -13.63 -4.09 23.92
C TYR A 663 -13.79 -4.75 25.28
N GLU A 664 -12.81 -4.56 26.16
CA GLU A 664 -12.94 -4.75 27.60
C GLU A 664 -13.26 -3.38 28.20
N ILE A 665 -14.42 -3.24 28.84
CA ILE A 665 -14.95 -1.96 29.32
C ILE A 665 -15.16 -2.06 30.83
N GLU A 666 -14.57 -1.13 31.58
CA GLU A 666 -14.75 -1.01 33.03
C GLU A 666 -15.74 0.14 33.30
N THR A 667 -16.97 -0.21 33.67
CA THR A 667 -18.06 0.74 33.98
C THR A 667 -19.08 0.10 34.92
N GLU A 668 -19.99 0.91 35.49
CA GLU A 668 -21.11 0.41 36.30
C GLU A 668 -22.17 -0.29 35.43
N ASP A 669 -22.59 0.35 34.32
CA ASP A 669 -23.49 -0.24 33.32
C ASP A 669 -23.20 0.32 31.91
N VAL A 670 -22.67 -0.53 31.04
CA VAL A 670 -22.29 -0.15 29.68
C VAL A 670 -23.50 0.23 28.81
N TYR A 671 -24.68 -0.29 29.09
CA TYR A 671 -25.87 0.00 28.29
C TYR A 671 -26.46 1.37 28.65
N GLU A 672 -26.38 1.80 29.91
CA GLU A 672 -26.71 3.18 30.27
C GLU A 672 -25.70 4.17 29.67
N ASP A 673 -24.40 3.84 29.64
CA ASP A 673 -23.39 4.67 28.96
C ASP A 673 -23.68 4.78 27.44
N ILE A 674 -24.00 3.67 26.78
CA ILE A 674 -24.31 3.63 25.34
C ILE A 674 -25.58 4.44 25.03
N LYS A 675 -26.54 4.50 25.95
CA LYS A 675 -27.79 5.26 25.80
C LYS A 675 -27.54 6.75 25.58
N GLU A 676 -26.50 7.31 26.19
CA GLU A 676 -26.10 8.71 26.01
C GLU A 676 -25.60 9.02 24.60
N ILE A 677 -25.14 7.99 23.88
CA ILE A 677 -24.55 8.08 22.53
C ILE A 677 -25.32 7.23 21.50
N LYS A 678 -26.61 6.96 21.78
CA LYS A 678 -27.46 6.05 21.01
C LYS A 678 -27.54 6.40 19.51
N GLU A 679 -27.36 7.67 19.15
CA GLU A 679 -27.38 8.11 17.77
C GLU A 679 -26.25 7.50 16.93
N TYR A 680 -25.18 6.99 17.53
CA TYR A 680 -24.06 6.37 16.82
C TYR A 680 -24.22 4.86 16.63
N PHE A 681 -25.27 4.23 17.19
CA PHE A 681 -25.42 2.78 17.21
C PHE A 681 -26.69 2.30 16.46
N ASP A 682 -26.61 1.10 15.90
CA ASP A 682 -27.74 0.34 15.36
C ASP A 682 -28.15 -0.75 16.37
N PHE A 683 -29.27 -0.53 17.05
CA PHE A 683 -29.86 -1.46 18.02
C PHE A 683 -30.97 -2.34 17.43
N SER A 684 -31.11 -2.37 16.10
CA SER A 684 -32.27 -3.00 15.47
C SER A 684 -32.33 -4.52 15.62
N ASP A 685 -31.21 -5.14 16.00
CA ASP A 685 -31.06 -6.57 16.25
C ASP A 685 -31.10 -6.93 17.76
N TYR A 686 -31.31 -5.95 18.65
CA TYR A 686 -31.48 -6.21 20.08
C TYR A 686 -32.79 -6.95 20.37
N PRO A 687 -32.88 -7.69 21.49
CA PRO A 687 -34.16 -8.23 21.96
C PRO A 687 -35.21 -7.12 22.11
N VAL A 688 -36.46 -7.41 21.73
CA VAL A 688 -37.55 -6.39 21.68
C VAL A 688 -37.88 -5.84 23.06
N ASP A 689 -37.63 -6.62 24.09
CA ASP A 689 -37.75 -6.30 25.51
C ASP A 689 -36.56 -5.50 26.08
N HIS A 690 -35.49 -5.30 25.30
CA HIS A 690 -34.31 -4.55 25.72
C HIS A 690 -34.57 -3.03 25.73
N PRO A 691 -34.17 -2.28 26.78
CA PRO A 691 -34.39 -0.83 26.88
C PRO A 691 -33.85 0.02 25.72
N LEU A 692 -32.77 -0.45 25.08
CA LEU A 692 -32.13 0.21 23.94
C LEU A 692 -32.66 -0.22 22.56
N TYR A 693 -33.59 -1.18 22.48
CA TYR A 693 -34.08 -1.66 21.20
C TYR A 693 -34.75 -0.53 20.39
N ASP A 694 -34.16 -0.21 19.25
CA ASP A 694 -34.64 0.82 18.33
C ASP A 694 -34.31 0.44 16.89
N ARG A 695 -35.27 0.63 15.99
CA ARG A 695 -35.14 0.37 14.55
C ARG A 695 -34.76 1.61 13.73
N SER A 696 -34.69 2.78 14.35
CA SER A 696 -34.40 4.06 13.69
C SER A 696 -33.10 4.03 12.86
N ASN A 697 -32.06 3.35 13.34
CA ASN A 697 -30.73 3.28 12.72
C ASN A 697 -30.47 1.99 11.92
N LYS A 698 -31.50 1.18 11.64
CA LYS A 698 -31.34 -0.13 10.98
C LYS A 698 -30.60 -0.03 9.65
N LYS A 699 -29.40 -0.61 9.58
CA LYS A 699 -28.52 -0.64 8.39
C LYS A 699 -28.13 0.74 7.87
N VAL A 700 -28.14 1.77 8.72
CA VAL A 700 -27.63 3.09 8.35
C VAL A 700 -26.11 3.04 8.33
N ILE A 701 -25.50 3.46 7.23
CA ILE A 701 -24.05 3.45 7.04
C ILE A 701 -23.36 4.34 8.10
N GLY A 702 -22.27 3.84 8.68
CA GLY A 702 -21.46 4.56 9.66
C GLY A 702 -21.98 4.49 11.10
N LYS A 703 -23.00 3.67 11.37
CA LYS A 703 -23.44 3.33 12.73
C LYS A 703 -22.69 2.10 13.24
N PHE A 704 -22.33 2.09 14.51
CA PHE A 704 -21.77 0.93 15.19
C PHE A 704 -22.85 -0.11 15.42
N LYS A 705 -22.47 -1.38 15.26
CA LYS A 705 -23.33 -2.50 15.57
C LYS A 705 -22.68 -3.32 16.69
N ASP A 706 -23.47 -3.67 17.69
CA ASP A 706 -23.09 -4.68 18.66
C ASP A 706 -23.37 -6.07 18.08
N GLU A 707 -22.31 -6.83 17.82
CA GLU A 707 -22.37 -8.16 17.20
C GLU A 707 -23.01 -9.22 18.09
N LEU A 708 -23.06 -8.98 19.41
CA LEU A 708 -23.58 -9.95 20.38
C LEU A 708 -25.03 -9.67 20.79
N ASN A 709 -25.67 -8.64 20.23
CA ASN A 709 -27.07 -8.29 20.46
C ASN A 709 -27.43 -8.26 21.95
N ALA A 710 -26.72 -7.43 22.72
CA ALA A 710 -26.86 -7.30 24.18
C ALA A 710 -26.39 -8.51 25.02
N SER A 711 -25.67 -9.47 24.44
CA SER A 711 -24.99 -10.52 25.23
C SER A 711 -23.57 -10.08 25.61
N ILE A 712 -23.17 -10.34 26.85
CA ILE A 712 -21.85 -9.99 27.37
C ILE A 712 -20.88 -11.14 27.10
N MET A 713 -19.74 -10.84 26.49
CA MET A 713 -18.67 -11.81 26.25
C MET A 713 -17.88 -12.04 27.55
N THR A 714 -17.76 -13.29 27.98
CA THR A 714 -16.97 -13.64 29.20
C THR A 714 -15.64 -14.31 28.87
N GLU A 715 -15.59 -15.08 27.79
CA GLU A 715 -14.40 -15.81 27.36
C GLU A 715 -14.33 -15.80 25.84
N ILE A 716 -13.11 -15.78 25.28
CA ILE A 716 -12.89 -15.87 23.83
C ILE A 716 -11.65 -16.70 23.50
N VAL A 717 -11.78 -17.52 22.45
CA VAL A 717 -10.68 -18.22 21.79
C VAL A 717 -10.57 -17.72 20.35
N ALA A 718 -9.52 -16.97 20.03
CA ALA A 718 -9.26 -16.46 18.68
C ALA A 718 -8.00 -17.08 18.08
N LEU A 719 -8.14 -17.87 17.00
CA LEU A 719 -7.04 -18.62 16.40
C LEU A 719 -6.42 -17.90 15.19
N ARG A 720 -7.25 -17.23 14.39
CA ARG A 720 -6.83 -16.38 13.24
C ARG A 720 -7.97 -15.40 12.86
N PRO A 721 -7.72 -14.40 11.99
CA PRO A 721 -8.79 -13.51 11.53
C PRO A 721 -10.00 -14.30 11.00
N LYS A 722 -11.20 -13.93 11.47
CA LYS A 722 -12.48 -14.59 11.15
C LYS A 722 -12.59 -16.06 11.59
N GLN A 723 -11.74 -16.51 12.52
CA GLN A 723 -11.86 -17.80 13.20
C GLN A 723 -11.67 -17.61 14.70
N TYR A 724 -12.78 -17.38 15.38
CA TYR A 724 -12.87 -17.21 16.81
C TYR A 724 -14.18 -17.83 17.34
N GLU A 725 -14.18 -18.20 18.60
CA GLU A 725 -15.35 -18.67 19.33
C GLU A 725 -15.40 -17.93 20.68
N CYS A 726 -16.58 -17.53 21.13
CA CYS A 726 -16.74 -16.80 22.38
C CYS A 726 -17.87 -17.39 23.22
N LYS A 727 -17.68 -17.35 24.53
CA LYS A 727 -18.70 -17.65 25.53
C LYS A 727 -19.39 -16.35 25.90
N LYS A 728 -20.72 -16.40 25.93
CA LYS A 728 -21.58 -15.24 26.19
C LYS A 728 -22.57 -15.53 27.31
N ILE A 729 -22.87 -14.51 28.09
CA ILE A 729 -23.93 -14.50 29.10
C ILE A 729 -24.95 -13.44 28.70
N ASN A 730 -26.23 -13.71 28.92
CA ASN A 730 -27.27 -12.74 28.64
C ASN A 730 -27.24 -11.63 29.71
N HIS A 731 -27.26 -10.36 29.32
CA HIS A 731 -27.23 -9.25 30.28
C HIS A 731 -28.34 -9.34 31.34
N PHE A 732 -29.54 -9.80 30.94
CA PHE A 732 -30.65 -10.03 31.86
C PHE A 732 -30.40 -11.13 32.91
N GLU A 733 -29.50 -12.08 32.67
CA GLU A 733 -29.15 -13.12 33.64
C GLU A 733 -28.24 -12.58 34.75
N ILE A 734 -27.43 -11.55 34.46
CA ILE A 734 -26.52 -10.91 35.42
C ILE A 734 -27.30 -9.98 36.38
N LEU A 735 -28.22 -9.17 35.85
CA LEU A 735 -29.06 -8.29 36.68
C LEU A 735 -29.94 -9.06 37.69
N ASN A 736 -30.26 -10.32 37.39
CA ASN A 736 -31.05 -11.18 38.27
C ASN A 736 -30.21 -12.03 39.23
N ASN A 737 -28.88 -11.98 39.17
CA ASN A 737 -27.97 -12.73 40.05
C ASN A 737 -26.67 -11.93 40.30
N PRO A 738 -26.68 -10.96 41.24
CA PRO A 738 -25.55 -10.07 41.48
C PRO A 738 -24.32 -10.72 42.15
N GLU A 739 -24.36 -12.03 42.46
CA GLU A 739 -23.25 -12.78 43.08
C GLU A 739 -22.27 -13.41 42.07
N ASN A 740 -22.50 -13.28 40.75
CA ASN A 740 -21.63 -13.82 39.70
C ASN A 740 -20.76 -12.78 39.01
#